data_AF-A0A946TGP9-F1
#
_entry.id   AF-A0A946TGP9-F1
#
_cell.length_a   1.000
_cell.length_b   1.000
_cell.length_c   1.000
_cell.angle_alpha   90.00
_cell.angle_beta   90.00
_cell.angle_gamma   90.00
#
_symmetry.space_group_name_H-M   'P 1'
#
loop_
_entity.id
_entity.type
_entity.pdbx_description
1 polymer ?
#
loop_
_entity_poly.entity_id
_entity_poly.type
_entity_poly.pdbx_seq_one_letter_code
_entity_poly.pdbx_strand_id
1 'polypeptide(L)'
;INITLENGKKIKKGLYNNFPLNQDGFLHSKATVKVGDKVKWDTPLAENNYSSGRTLSLGKNLTVAYMPWKGYNFEDGAVITESASKKLTHSSMHKKNIFFTPSKTTFDIDKFIAWYPGLLTGENKAKLDKEGLPKIGETFQPKDVLAAYLEERELSEEEKIIRKISKAARFPLAKKLVEWDEEEAGTVIDIRKNGRHIDIYLKASHPFKEGDKLSGRYGNKSIVTKIIPDSEAPHRPDGTAVDIMINPHGVPGRMNIGQILETAAGKIAKKTGKRYVVNSFSGEDNADKVLKEMKELKIEPNETLTDGAKGDKFEKPIFVGHQYFMKLRHIVKKKAGEHSFGNYDINETPVGKGAQKLDPMLSHSLLAHGAKANLYEMSAYKGRANEEYWTNLSLGLPAPPPSDNFVFNKMINYMKSAGVNVKKEGNKFRIFPLTDTQVKEWSTGELKDPGALLVGKNLAERKGGLFDREMTGGLRGEKWSHIKLIKKIPNPMYELAITKLLGLTENKFNKILDGSLELDGKTGVEAIHAALKGIDVKKELKKTKAELKDASDSAVNGLNKKARYLKALKDLDYTADEAYMTQYLPVLPPIFRPVYPLPSGDLMKSDLNEHYRDIGVINNNYKAIKDKLGKEEQLEYDQSIYKAVKAYQGFIDPISFSGKKYKGVIKELSGTQVKHGLIHSSTWSKRQDLSARSTITVEPD
;
A
#
# COMPACT_ATOMS: atom_id res chain seq x y z
N ILE A 1 28.79 -27.85 -19.94
CA ILE A 1 29.02 -29.25 -20.35
C ILE A 1 29.30 -29.27 -21.84
N ASN A 2 30.42 -29.87 -22.26
CA ASN A 2 30.74 -30.10 -23.66
C ASN A 2 30.38 -31.55 -23.99
N ILE A 3 29.61 -31.76 -25.06
CA ILE A 3 29.10 -33.07 -25.48
C ILE A 3 29.61 -33.33 -26.89
N THR A 4 30.18 -34.49 -27.14
CA THR A 4 30.53 -34.94 -28.49
C THR A 4 29.49 -35.96 -28.92
N LEU A 5 28.77 -35.68 -30.00
CA LEU A 5 27.82 -36.61 -30.61
C LEU A 5 28.58 -37.70 -31.39
N GLU A 6 27.91 -38.82 -31.68
CA GLU A 6 28.49 -39.94 -32.44
C GLU A 6 28.97 -39.53 -33.84
N ASN A 7 28.33 -38.52 -34.45
CA ASN A 7 28.75 -37.94 -35.73
C ASN A 7 29.93 -36.95 -35.60
N GLY A 8 30.60 -36.88 -34.45
CA GLY A 8 31.72 -36.00 -34.16
C GLY A 8 31.36 -34.54 -33.84
N LYS A 9 30.09 -34.14 -33.96
CA LYS A 9 29.66 -32.76 -33.66
C LYS A 9 29.77 -32.46 -32.16
N LYS A 10 30.39 -31.34 -31.82
CA LYS A 10 30.50 -30.85 -30.44
C LYS A 10 29.39 -29.87 -30.11
N ILE A 11 28.70 -30.09 -29.00
CA ILE A 11 27.65 -29.21 -28.45
C ILE A 11 28.12 -28.68 -27.10
N LYS A 12 28.05 -27.36 -26.89
CA LYS A 12 28.31 -26.72 -25.60
C LYS A 12 27.00 -26.32 -24.95
N LYS A 13 26.72 -26.85 -23.77
CA LYS A 13 25.56 -26.46 -22.96
C LYS A 13 26.00 -25.70 -21.71
N GLY A 14 25.53 -24.47 -21.57
CA GLY A 14 25.70 -23.67 -20.36
C GLY A 14 24.91 -24.24 -19.20
N LEU A 15 25.47 -24.13 -17.99
CA LEU A 15 24.79 -24.48 -16.74
C LEU A 15 24.52 -23.20 -15.96
N TYR A 16 23.42 -23.17 -15.18
CA TYR A 16 23.16 -22.04 -14.31
C TYR A 16 24.11 -22.09 -13.11
N ASN A 17 24.77 -20.96 -12.81
CA ASN A 17 25.56 -20.81 -11.61
C ASN A 17 25.04 -19.60 -10.84
N ASN A 18 24.34 -19.85 -9.72
CA ASN A 18 23.77 -18.80 -8.87
C ASN A 18 22.91 -17.79 -9.65
N PHE A 19 22.18 -18.27 -10.67
CA PHE A 19 21.39 -17.41 -11.53
C PHE A 19 20.17 -16.88 -10.76
N PRO A 20 20.08 -15.57 -10.50
CA PRO A 20 19.00 -15.01 -9.70
C PRO A 20 17.65 -15.13 -10.43
N LEU A 21 16.62 -15.54 -9.69
CA LEU A 21 15.23 -15.49 -10.12
C LEU A 21 14.53 -14.33 -9.41
N ASN A 22 13.30 -14.04 -9.83
CA ASN A 22 12.43 -13.16 -9.05
C ASN A 22 12.18 -13.76 -7.65
N GLN A 23 11.75 -12.91 -6.70
CA GLN A 23 11.31 -13.35 -5.38
C GLN A 23 12.37 -14.07 -4.52
N ASP A 24 13.63 -13.69 -4.69
CA ASP A 24 14.78 -14.16 -3.88
C ASP A 24 15.20 -15.62 -4.15
N GLY A 25 14.63 -16.27 -5.18
CA GLY A 25 15.05 -17.60 -5.63
C GLY A 25 16.29 -17.54 -6.52
N PHE A 26 16.92 -18.69 -6.77
CA PHE A 26 18.01 -18.79 -7.74
C PHE A 26 18.12 -20.19 -8.34
N LEU A 27 18.73 -20.30 -9.51
CA LEU A 27 19.10 -21.59 -10.11
C LEU A 27 20.60 -21.81 -9.99
N HIS A 28 20.96 -22.94 -9.39
CA HIS A 28 22.33 -23.44 -9.39
C HIS A 28 22.33 -24.88 -9.85
N SER A 29 23.03 -25.13 -10.94
CA SER A 29 23.11 -26.43 -11.59
C SER A 29 24.33 -27.20 -11.14
N LYS A 30 24.14 -28.47 -10.77
CA LYS A 30 25.21 -29.44 -10.52
C LYS A 30 25.20 -30.48 -11.63
N ALA A 31 26.33 -30.69 -12.28
CA ALA A 31 26.47 -31.74 -13.29
C ALA A 31 26.27 -33.12 -12.64
N THR A 32 25.48 -33.97 -13.30
CA THR A 32 25.23 -35.38 -12.89
C THR A 32 26.12 -36.36 -13.64
N VAL A 33 26.79 -35.90 -14.69
CA VAL A 33 27.66 -36.69 -15.55
C VAL A 33 29.12 -36.30 -15.35
N LYS A 34 30.03 -37.26 -15.55
CA LYS A 34 31.48 -37.07 -15.52
C LYS A 34 32.04 -37.02 -16.94
N VAL A 35 33.28 -36.55 -17.07
CA VAL A 35 34.00 -36.55 -18.34
C VAL A 35 34.22 -38.00 -18.78
N GLY A 36 33.81 -38.34 -20.00
CA GLY A 36 33.91 -39.69 -20.57
C GLY A 36 32.63 -40.52 -20.49
N ASP A 37 31.61 -40.07 -19.76
CA ASP A 37 30.33 -40.77 -19.67
C ASP A 37 29.63 -40.82 -21.04
N LYS A 38 29.21 -42.03 -21.47
CA LYS A 38 28.32 -42.22 -22.61
C LYS A 38 26.88 -42.02 -22.15
N VAL A 39 26.17 -41.06 -22.74
CA VAL A 39 24.83 -40.65 -22.33
C VAL A 39 23.83 -40.80 -23.47
N LYS A 40 22.60 -41.20 -23.17
CA LYS A 40 21.49 -41.23 -24.14
C LYS A 40 20.86 -39.84 -24.28
N TRP A 41 20.07 -39.63 -25.33
CA TRP A 41 19.42 -38.35 -25.60
C TRP A 41 18.52 -37.85 -24.45
N ASP A 42 17.98 -38.76 -23.64
CA ASP A 42 17.07 -38.46 -22.53
C ASP A 42 17.77 -38.44 -21.15
N THR A 43 19.09 -38.64 -21.11
CA THR A 43 19.86 -38.68 -19.86
C THR A 43 20.04 -37.26 -19.31
N PRO A 44 19.62 -36.99 -18.05
CA PRO A 44 19.84 -35.70 -17.44
C PRO A 44 21.34 -35.43 -17.28
N LEU A 45 21.80 -34.30 -17.82
CA LEU A 45 23.21 -33.90 -17.77
C LEU A 45 23.55 -33.08 -16.51
N ALA A 46 22.54 -32.44 -15.93
CA ALA A 46 22.66 -31.68 -14.70
C ALA A 46 21.33 -31.64 -13.95
N GLU A 47 21.41 -31.54 -12.64
CA GLU A 47 20.31 -31.21 -11.75
C GLU A 47 20.46 -29.78 -11.24
N ASN A 48 19.41 -29.23 -10.64
CA ASN A 48 19.49 -27.94 -9.97
C ASN A 48 18.98 -28.06 -8.53
N ASN A 49 19.06 -26.96 -7.79
CA ASN A 49 18.61 -26.86 -6.40
C ASN A 49 17.10 -27.12 -6.18
N TYR A 50 16.32 -27.33 -7.24
CA TYR A 50 14.90 -27.70 -7.19
C TYR A 50 14.60 -29.00 -7.94
N SER A 51 15.60 -29.78 -8.36
CA SER A 51 15.39 -31.06 -9.05
C SER A 51 16.30 -32.16 -8.51
N SER A 52 15.78 -33.38 -8.49
CA SER A 52 16.54 -34.58 -8.12
C SER A 52 15.98 -35.83 -8.81
N GLY A 53 16.84 -36.59 -9.47
CA GLY A 53 16.49 -37.82 -10.19
C GLY A 53 15.29 -37.63 -11.12
N ARG A 54 15.34 -36.64 -12.03
CA ARG A 54 14.27 -36.25 -12.96
C ARG A 54 12.95 -35.78 -12.33
N THR A 55 12.92 -35.56 -11.02
CA THR A 55 11.72 -35.11 -10.30
C THR A 55 11.91 -33.73 -9.68
N LEU A 56 10.82 -33.00 -9.53
CA LEU A 56 10.79 -31.72 -8.83
C LEU A 56 11.01 -31.96 -7.32
N SER A 57 11.91 -31.20 -6.71
CA SER A 57 12.29 -31.32 -5.30
C SER A 57 12.23 -29.95 -4.59
N LEU A 58 11.04 -29.53 -4.18
CA LEU A 58 10.78 -28.26 -3.47
C LEU A 58 10.93 -28.34 -1.94
N GLY A 59 11.10 -29.53 -1.40
CA GLY A 59 11.00 -29.85 0.02
C GLY A 59 11.86 -31.06 0.41
N LYS A 60 11.59 -31.62 1.59
CA LYS A 60 12.33 -32.72 2.18
C LYS A 60 11.37 -33.80 2.69
N ASN A 61 11.81 -35.05 2.65
CA ASN A 61 11.12 -36.14 3.34
C ASN A 61 11.50 -36.08 4.82
N LEU A 62 10.51 -36.02 5.69
CA LEU A 62 10.66 -36.02 7.15
C LEU A 62 9.96 -37.23 7.74
N THR A 63 10.48 -37.75 8.84
CA THR A 63 9.85 -38.79 9.66
C THR A 63 8.82 -38.15 10.57
N VAL A 64 7.54 -38.36 10.28
CA VAL A 64 6.40 -37.76 10.98
C VAL A 64 5.89 -38.72 12.04
N ALA A 65 5.59 -38.21 13.23
CA ALA A 65 4.74 -38.86 14.21
C ALA A 65 3.41 -38.12 14.35
N TYR A 66 2.30 -38.83 14.18
CA TYR A 66 0.96 -38.27 14.41
C TYR A 66 0.57 -38.43 15.88
N MET A 67 0.97 -37.46 16.71
CA MET A 67 0.71 -37.46 18.15
C MET A 67 0.61 -36.03 18.70
N PRO A 68 -0.21 -35.78 19.74
CA PRO A 68 -0.09 -34.56 20.54
C PRO A 68 1.27 -34.51 21.26
N TRP A 69 1.86 -33.32 21.38
CA TRP A 69 3.13 -33.13 22.08
C TRP A 69 3.09 -31.89 22.97
N LYS A 70 2.92 -32.10 24.29
CA LYS A 70 3.03 -31.09 25.36
C LYS A 70 2.26 -29.77 25.11
N GLY A 71 1.23 -29.78 24.26
CA GLY A 71 0.50 -28.57 23.85
C GLY A 71 1.18 -27.74 22.75
N TYR A 72 2.47 -27.94 22.48
CA TYR A 72 3.21 -27.18 21.46
C TYR A 72 2.63 -27.37 20.05
N ASN A 73 2.13 -28.55 19.72
CA ASN A 73 1.45 -28.78 18.44
C ASN A 73 -0.09 -28.62 18.51
N PHE A 74 -0.60 -27.76 19.40
CA PHE A 74 -2.03 -27.45 19.45
C PHE A 74 -2.54 -26.91 18.09
N GLU A 75 -3.74 -27.35 17.69
CA GLU A 75 -4.36 -27.04 16.39
C GLU A 75 -3.41 -27.32 15.20
N ASP A 76 -2.88 -26.26 14.59
CA ASP A 76 -1.98 -26.29 13.43
C ASP A 76 -0.50 -26.11 13.79
N GLY A 77 -0.17 -26.14 15.08
CA GLY A 77 1.22 -26.16 15.52
C GLY A 77 1.93 -27.45 15.07
N ALA A 78 3.23 -27.35 14.86
CA ALA A 78 4.10 -28.51 14.68
C ALA A 78 5.36 -28.35 15.53
N VAL A 79 5.85 -29.46 16.06
CA VAL A 79 7.14 -29.52 16.76
C VAL A 79 8.11 -30.26 15.87
N ILE A 80 9.30 -29.74 15.69
CA ILE A 80 10.36 -30.39 14.90
C ILE A 80 11.62 -30.55 15.73
N THR A 81 12.50 -31.44 15.29
CA THR A 81 13.83 -31.59 15.90
C THR A 81 14.86 -30.62 15.32
N GLU A 82 15.98 -30.44 16.00
CA GLU A 82 17.11 -29.66 15.49
C GLU A 82 17.65 -30.23 14.17
N SER A 83 17.75 -31.56 14.04
CA SER A 83 18.17 -32.17 12.78
C SER A 83 17.17 -31.94 11.66
N ALA A 84 15.86 -31.96 11.94
CA ALA A 84 14.83 -31.59 10.98
C ALA A 84 14.93 -30.10 10.58
N SER A 85 15.16 -29.20 11.53
CA SER A 85 15.40 -27.78 11.26
C SER A 85 16.59 -27.58 10.33
N LYS A 86 17.73 -28.24 10.60
CA LYS A 86 18.93 -28.22 9.75
C LYS A 86 18.61 -28.74 8.34
N LYS A 87 17.89 -29.86 8.21
CA LYS A 87 17.46 -30.42 6.91
C LYS A 87 16.57 -29.46 6.10
N LEU A 88 15.77 -28.64 6.77
CA LEU A 88 14.84 -27.67 6.18
C LEU A 88 15.45 -26.28 5.92
N THR A 89 16.75 -26.11 6.18
CA THR A 89 17.49 -24.88 5.85
C THR A 89 17.45 -24.63 4.34
N HIS A 90 17.24 -23.38 3.94
CA HIS A 90 17.22 -22.98 2.54
C HIS A 90 18.17 -21.82 2.28
N SER A 91 18.60 -21.64 1.02
CA SER A 91 19.36 -20.47 0.61
C SER A 91 18.52 -19.58 -0.31
N SER A 92 18.77 -18.29 -0.27
CA SER A 92 18.16 -17.27 -1.13
C SER A 92 19.23 -16.41 -1.81
N MET A 93 18.82 -15.71 -2.86
CA MET A 93 19.65 -14.75 -3.59
C MET A 93 18.98 -13.37 -3.55
N HIS A 94 19.60 -12.42 -2.89
CA HIS A 94 19.11 -11.06 -2.74
C HIS A 94 19.80 -10.15 -3.74
N LYS A 95 19.02 -9.25 -4.34
CA LYS A 95 19.51 -8.20 -5.24
C LYS A 95 19.33 -6.85 -4.56
N LYS A 96 20.42 -6.14 -4.31
CA LYS A 96 20.41 -4.73 -3.89
C LYS A 96 20.75 -3.86 -5.08
N ASN A 97 19.88 -2.90 -5.40
CA ASN A 97 20.08 -1.96 -6.49
C ASN A 97 20.41 -0.58 -5.93
N ILE A 98 21.53 -0.03 -6.36
CA ILE A 98 21.91 1.36 -6.15
C ILE A 98 21.58 2.11 -7.43
N PHE A 99 20.64 3.06 -7.36
CA PHE A 99 20.40 4.02 -8.42
C PHE A 99 21.06 5.34 -8.04
N PHE A 100 21.85 5.90 -8.96
CA PHE A 100 22.59 7.13 -8.69
C PHE A 100 22.65 8.04 -9.92
N THR A 101 22.92 9.33 -9.67
CA THR A 101 23.11 10.32 -10.73
C THR A 101 24.61 10.57 -10.93
N PRO A 102 25.24 10.14 -12.04
CA PRO A 102 26.70 10.20 -12.20
C PRO A 102 27.31 11.60 -11.99
N SER A 103 26.60 12.67 -12.36
CA SER A 103 27.10 14.05 -12.19
C SER A 103 27.01 14.58 -10.76
N LYS A 104 26.23 13.94 -9.88
CA LYS A 104 25.97 14.38 -8.50
C LYS A 104 26.49 13.40 -7.45
N THR A 105 27.03 12.25 -7.87
CA THR A 105 27.39 11.15 -6.97
C THR A 105 28.89 10.91 -6.99
N THR A 106 29.50 10.76 -5.82
CA THR A 106 30.92 10.43 -5.67
C THR A 106 31.05 9.07 -4.96
N PHE A 107 31.61 8.09 -5.67
CA PHE A 107 31.98 6.78 -5.13
C PHE A 107 33.48 6.79 -4.79
N ASP A 108 33.78 7.11 -3.54
CA ASP A 108 35.14 7.21 -3.01
C ASP A 108 35.08 7.06 -1.48
N ILE A 109 35.60 5.94 -0.98
CA ILE A 109 35.48 5.58 0.43
C ILE A 109 36.30 6.50 1.35
N ASP A 110 37.45 6.98 0.89
CA ASP A 110 38.32 7.83 1.69
C ASP A 110 37.70 9.23 1.80
N LYS A 111 37.10 9.74 0.72
CA LYS A 111 36.25 10.94 0.81
C LYS A 111 35.06 10.72 1.71
N PHE A 112 34.34 9.59 1.60
CA PHE A 112 33.21 9.32 2.48
C PHE A 112 33.60 9.40 3.96
N ILE A 113 34.71 8.76 4.34
CA ILE A 113 35.23 8.75 5.72
C ILE A 113 35.70 10.14 6.17
N ALA A 114 36.35 10.90 5.28
CA ALA A 114 36.78 12.26 5.59
C ALA A 114 35.59 13.19 5.87
N TRP A 115 34.46 12.96 5.22
CA TRP A 115 33.23 13.74 5.40
C TRP A 115 32.37 13.25 6.57
N TYR A 116 32.32 11.94 6.81
CA TYR A 116 31.49 11.31 7.84
C TYR A 116 32.30 10.31 8.67
N PRO A 117 33.22 10.79 9.53
CA PRO A 117 34.04 9.93 10.36
C PRO A 117 33.18 9.14 11.36
N GLY A 118 33.59 7.90 11.65
CA GLY A 118 32.94 7.04 12.66
C GLY A 118 31.69 6.28 12.18
N LEU A 119 31.20 6.51 10.95
CA LEU A 119 30.05 5.76 10.42
C LEU A 119 30.38 4.35 9.95
N LEU A 120 31.65 4.08 9.65
CA LEU A 120 32.12 2.75 9.24
C LEU A 120 33.05 2.21 10.33
N THR A 121 32.75 1.01 10.81
CA THR A 121 33.65 0.28 11.70
C THR A 121 34.88 -0.19 10.91
N GLY A 122 36.00 -0.46 11.59
CA GLY A 122 37.21 -0.98 10.94
C GLY A 122 36.96 -2.30 10.19
N GLU A 123 36.15 -3.18 10.78
CA GLU A 123 35.76 -4.45 10.16
C GLU A 123 34.89 -4.24 8.92
N ASN A 124 33.89 -3.36 8.99
CA ASN A 124 33.01 -3.08 7.85
C ASN A 124 33.77 -2.39 6.71
N LYS A 125 34.65 -1.43 7.02
CA LYS A 125 35.52 -0.77 6.03
C LYS A 125 36.39 -1.77 5.27
N ALA A 126 36.92 -2.80 5.94
CA ALA A 126 37.75 -3.81 5.30
C ALA A 126 37.02 -4.60 4.21
N LYS A 127 35.69 -4.76 4.33
CA LYS A 127 34.82 -5.46 3.37
C LYS A 127 34.47 -4.62 2.15
N LEU A 128 34.74 -3.32 2.16
CA LEU A 128 34.48 -2.39 1.06
C LEU A 128 35.75 -2.13 0.21
N ASP A 129 35.55 -1.85 -1.07
CA ASP A 129 36.57 -1.42 -2.02
C ASP A 129 36.80 0.11 -1.99
N LYS A 130 37.67 0.61 -2.87
CA LYS A 130 38.01 2.05 -2.92
C LYS A 130 36.84 2.94 -3.35
N GLU A 131 35.85 2.38 -4.04
CA GLU A 131 34.64 3.09 -4.46
C GLU A 131 33.57 3.11 -3.36
N GLY A 132 33.79 2.37 -2.25
CA GLY A 132 32.80 2.19 -1.19
C GLY A 132 31.74 1.14 -1.54
N LEU A 133 32.02 0.24 -2.49
CA LEU A 133 31.20 -0.91 -2.84
C LEU A 133 31.73 -2.16 -2.15
N PRO A 134 30.93 -3.22 -1.96
CA PRO A 134 31.39 -4.41 -1.26
C PRO A 134 32.32 -5.25 -2.16
N LYS A 135 33.20 -6.05 -1.54
CA LYS A 135 34.05 -7.01 -2.28
C LYS A 135 33.32 -8.34 -2.47
N ILE A 136 33.54 -8.99 -3.62
CA ILE A 136 33.01 -10.33 -3.90
C ILE A 136 33.64 -11.34 -2.94
N GLY A 137 32.82 -12.21 -2.35
CA GLY A 137 33.22 -13.22 -1.36
C GLY A 137 33.10 -12.76 0.09
N GLU A 138 33.00 -11.46 0.35
CA GLU A 138 32.83 -10.94 1.71
C GLU A 138 31.43 -11.22 2.25
N THR A 139 31.34 -11.38 3.58
CA THR A 139 30.10 -11.66 4.30
C THR A 139 29.70 -10.51 5.21
N PHE A 140 28.46 -10.05 5.03
CA PHE A 140 27.87 -8.92 5.75
C PHE A 140 26.86 -9.42 6.77
N GLN A 141 27.01 -8.99 8.02
CA GLN A 141 26.06 -9.26 9.10
C GLN A 141 24.86 -8.31 9.00
N PRO A 142 23.72 -8.63 9.64
CA PRO A 142 22.59 -7.72 9.70
C PRO A 142 23.00 -6.32 10.17
N LYS A 143 22.52 -5.28 9.46
CA LYS A 143 22.87 -3.87 9.66
C LYS A 143 24.29 -3.46 9.27
N ASP A 144 25.13 -4.37 8.77
CA ASP A 144 26.40 -3.98 8.17
C ASP A 144 26.14 -3.08 6.95
N VAL A 145 26.98 -2.05 6.78
CA VAL A 145 26.96 -1.21 5.58
C VAL A 145 27.52 -2.01 4.41
N LEU A 146 26.68 -2.25 3.41
CA LEU A 146 27.00 -2.91 2.15
C LEU A 146 27.66 -1.95 1.14
N ALA A 147 27.23 -0.69 1.12
CA ALA A 147 27.85 0.35 0.29
C ALA A 147 27.74 1.73 0.93
N ALA A 148 28.77 2.55 0.75
CA ALA A 148 28.86 3.91 1.29
C ALA A 148 29.36 4.89 0.21
N TYR A 149 28.58 5.92 -0.08
CA TYR A 149 28.92 6.93 -1.09
C TYR A 149 28.31 8.30 -0.77
N LEU A 150 28.75 9.32 -1.50
CA LEU A 150 28.32 10.71 -1.31
C LEU A 150 27.43 11.17 -2.47
N GLU A 151 26.38 11.94 -2.17
CA GLU A 151 25.51 12.55 -3.18
C GLU A 151 25.31 14.04 -2.88
N GLU A 152 25.39 14.89 -3.91
CA GLU A 152 25.11 16.32 -3.78
C GLU A 152 23.64 16.58 -3.41
N ARG A 153 23.42 17.37 -2.36
CA ARG A 153 22.08 17.81 -1.95
C ARG A 153 21.85 19.29 -2.24
N GLU A 154 20.61 19.63 -2.58
CA GLU A 154 20.17 21.01 -2.59
C GLU A 154 20.00 21.51 -1.16
N LEU A 155 20.57 22.68 -0.86
CA LEU A 155 20.47 23.32 0.44
C LEU A 155 19.15 24.09 0.56
N SER A 156 18.50 24.02 1.72
CA SER A 156 17.38 24.90 2.07
C SER A 156 17.81 26.37 2.11
N GLU A 157 16.87 27.30 2.03
CA GLU A 157 17.18 28.74 2.16
C GLU A 157 17.76 29.07 3.54
N GLU A 158 17.28 28.43 4.62
CA GLU A 158 17.89 28.58 5.95
C GLU A 158 19.34 28.09 5.95
N GLU A 159 19.62 26.91 5.38
CA GLU A 159 20.99 26.39 5.29
C GLU A 159 21.89 27.24 4.39
N LYS A 160 21.35 27.85 3.31
CA LYS A 160 22.08 28.81 2.48
C LYS A 160 22.46 30.07 3.27
N ILE A 161 21.59 30.52 4.17
CA ILE A 161 21.86 31.66 5.06
C ILE A 161 22.91 31.28 6.11
N ILE A 162 22.75 30.13 6.78
CA ILE A 162 23.73 29.63 7.77
C ILE A 162 25.10 29.44 7.11
N ARG A 163 25.16 28.95 5.87
CA ARG A 163 26.40 28.83 5.07
C ARG A 163 27.08 30.18 4.81
N LYS A 164 26.33 31.29 4.72
CA LYS A 164 26.91 32.65 4.61
C LYS A 164 27.49 33.12 5.94
N ILE A 165 26.95 32.65 7.06
CA ILE A 165 27.30 33.10 8.42
C ILE A 165 28.44 32.26 9.02
N SER A 166 28.53 30.96 8.69
CA SER A 166 29.56 30.07 9.23
C SER A 166 30.11 29.09 8.19
N LYS A 167 31.46 29.04 8.07
CA LYS A 167 32.18 28.01 7.29
C LYS A 167 32.03 26.59 7.89
N ALA A 168 31.51 26.46 9.10
CA ALA A 168 31.27 25.18 9.77
C ALA A 168 29.96 24.51 9.33
N ALA A 169 29.05 25.22 8.66
CA ALA A 169 27.88 24.63 8.00
C ALA A 169 28.27 23.94 6.67
N ARG A 170 29.17 22.97 6.80
CA ARG A 170 29.48 22.01 5.75
C ARG A 170 28.30 21.06 5.68
N PHE A 171 27.73 20.82 4.51
CA PHE A 171 27.36 19.49 3.97
C PHE A 171 26.69 19.71 2.59
N PRO A 172 27.41 20.16 1.54
CA PRO A 172 26.89 20.07 0.16
C PRO A 172 26.70 18.61 -0.28
N LEU A 173 27.40 17.68 0.38
CA LEU A 173 27.34 16.24 0.11
C LEU A 173 26.61 15.54 1.25
N ALA A 174 25.50 14.89 0.94
CA ALA A 174 24.78 13.99 1.83
C ALA A 174 25.40 12.58 1.81
N LYS A 175 25.43 11.93 2.97
CA LYS A 175 25.78 10.50 3.05
C LYS A 175 24.69 9.64 2.42
N LYS A 176 25.09 8.60 1.69
CA LYS A 176 24.24 7.49 1.27
C LYS A 176 24.85 6.19 1.76
N LEU A 177 24.07 5.46 2.54
CA LEU A 177 24.42 4.15 3.07
C LEU A 177 23.40 3.14 2.56
N VAL A 178 23.89 2.01 2.08
CA VAL A 178 23.07 0.83 1.80
C VAL A 178 23.45 -0.19 2.84
N GLU A 179 22.50 -0.57 3.68
CA GLU A 179 22.70 -1.57 4.73
C GLU A 179 22.19 -2.94 4.28
N TRP A 180 22.76 -3.98 4.87
CA TRP A 180 22.21 -5.32 4.80
C TRP A 180 21.03 -5.45 5.78
N ASP A 181 19.81 -5.51 5.24
CA ASP A 181 18.54 -5.49 5.98
C ASP A 181 17.96 -6.89 6.27
N GLU A 182 18.61 -7.95 5.79
CA GLU A 182 18.24 -9.33 6.12
C GLU A 182 18.75 -9.73 7.52
N GLU A 183 18.19 -10.81 8.08
CA GLU A 183 18.54 -11.31 9.43
C GLU A 183 19.74 -12.23 9.44
N GLU A 184 20.04 -12.82 8.30
CA GLU A 184 21.09 -13.79 8.17
C GLU A 184 22.24 -13.16 7.41
N ALA A 185 23.45 -13.59 7.74
CA ALA A 185 24.63 -13.13 7.06
C ALA A 185 24.53 -13.38 5.54
N GLY A 186 24.84 -12.36 4.75
CA GLY A 186 24.81 -12.40 3.30
C GLY A 186 26.23 -12.37 2.72
N THR A 187 26.57 -13.34 1.88
CA THR A 187 27.85 -13.36 1.16
C THR A 187 27.68 -12.78 -0.23
N VAL A 188 28.53 -11.84 -0.62
CA VAL A 188 28.49 -11.21 -1.95
C VAL A 188 28.96 -12.19 -3.02
N ILE A 189 28.13 -12.42 -4.03
CA ILE A 189 28.38 -13.38 -5.11
C ILE A 189 28.76 -12.68 -6.42
N ASP A 190 28.13 -11.55 -6.73
CA ASP A 190 28.33 -10.84 -8.01
C ASP A 190 27.98 -9.35 -7.84
N ILE A 191 28.62 -8.49 -8.63
CA ILE A 191 28.36 -7.05 -8.69
C ILE A 191 28.34 -6.61 -10.15
N ARG A 192 27.24 -6.00 -10.59
CA ARG A 192 27.07 -5.55 -11.97
C ARG A 192 26.77 -4.06 -12.05
N LYS A 193 27.58 -3.34 -12.80
CA LYS A 193 27.41 -1.91 -13.06
C LYS A 193 26.80 -1.70 -14.44
N ASN A 194 25.60 -1.12 -14.49
CA ASN A 194 24.82 -0.86 -15.72
C ASN A 194 24.40 0.61 -15.75
N GLY A 195 25.25 1.48 -16.30
CA GLY A 195 24.97 2.92 -16.42
C GLY A 195 24.73 3.57 -15.05
N ARG A 196 23.46 3.90 -14.75
CA ARG A 196 23.05 4.53 -13.47
C ARG A 196 22.67 3.54 -12.37
N HIS A 197 22.80 2.24 -12.63
CA HIS A 197 22.45 1.18 -11.69
C HIS A 197 23.68 0.34 -11.31
N ILE A 198 23.83 0.06 -10.02
CA ILE A 198 24.76 -0.95 -9.50
C ILE A 198 23.92 -2.02 -8.81
N ASP A 199 23.98 -3.24 -9.36
CA ASP A 199 23.31 -4.41 -8.82
C ASP A 199 24.31 -5.24 -8.01
N ILE A 200 24.07 -5.40 -6.71
CA ILE A 200 24.86 -6.22 -5.80
C ILE A 200 24.04 -7.47 -5.49
N TYR A 201 24.60 -8.65 -5.77
CA TYR A 201 23.96 -9.94 -5.52
C TYR A 201 24.58 -10.61 -4.30
N LEU A 202 23.76 -10.88 -3.29
CA LEU A 202 24.16 -11.56 -2.06
C LEU A 202 23.40 -12.87 -1.91
N LYS A 203 24.10 -13.93 -1.50
CA LYS A 203 23.50 -15.20 -1.12
C LYS A 203 23.43 -15.28 0.41
N ALA A 204 22.26 -15.62 0.92
CA ALA A 204 22.03 -15.82 2.35
C ALA A 204 21.52 -17.25 2.62
N SER A 205 21.93 -17.81 3.75
CA SER A 205 21.44 -19.11 4.22
C SER A 205 20.50 -18.90 5.39
N HIS A 206 19.28 -19.40 5.26
CA HIS A 206 18.18 -19.18 6.19
C HIS A 206 17.87 -20.48 6.91
N PRO A 207 18.35 -20.64 8.17
CA PRO A 207 17.97 -21.77 8.99
C PRO A 207 16.45 -21.83 9.17
N PHE A 208 15.92 -23.01 9.44
CA PHE A 208 14.51 -23.15 9.78
C PHE A 208 14.32 -22.77 11.25
N LYS A 209 13.50 -21.76 11.52
CA LYS A 209 13.31 -21.21 12.87
C LYS A 209 11.88 -21.46 13.38
N GLU A 210 11.68 -21.27 14.68
CA GLU A 210 10.35 -21.19 15.25
C GLU A 210 9.53 -20.06 14.59
N GLY A 211 8.25 -20.33 14.38
CA GLY A 211 7.29 -19.52 13.63
C GLY A 211 7.37 -19.66 12.10
N ASP A 212 8.38 -20.35 11.54
CA ASP A 212 8.39 -20.68 10.10
C ASP A 212 7.26 -21.65 9.75
N LYS A 213 6.76 -21.52 8.52
CA LYS A 213 5.63 -22.30 8.04
C LYS A 213 6.06 -23.44 7.13
N LEU A 214 5.59 -24.65 7.42
CA LEU A 214 5.72 -25.84 6.59
C LEU A 214 4.37 -26.28 6.03
N SER A 215 4.41 -27.01 4.92
CA SER A 215 3.22 -27.61 4.31
C SER A 215 3.56 -28.98 3.76
N GLY A 216 2.75 -29.98 4.10
CA GLY A 216 2.69 -31.20 3.30
C GLY A 216 1.96 -30.95 1.97
N ARG A 217 1.91 -31.98 1.12
CA ARG A 217 1.30 -31.90 -0.22
C ARG A 217 -0.22 -31.83 -0.18
N TYR A 218 -0.86 -32.26 0.92
CA TYR A 218 -2.31 -32.37 1.07
C TYR A 218 -2.92 -31.22 1.86
N GLY A 219 -2.29 -30.04 1.83
CA GLY A 219 -2.80 -28.83 2.47
C GLY A 219 -2.66 -28.79 3.99
N ASN A 220 -2.04 -29.79 4.60
CA ASN A 220 -1.64 -29.82 6.01
C ASN A 220 -0.50 -28.82 6.25
N LYS A 221 -0.91 -27.57 6.53
CA LYS A 221 -0.03 -26.44 6.77
C LYS A 221 0.14 -26.27 8.28
N SER A 222 1.39 -26.20 8.72
CA SER A 222 1.69 -25.99 10.13
C SER A 222 2.70 -24.86 10.32
N ILE A 223 2.54 -24.14 11.42
CA ILE A 223 3.56 -23.23 11.92
C ILE A 223 4.40 -24.03 12.91
N VAL A 224 5.72 -24.01 12.77
CA VAL A 224 6.57 -24.64 13.78
C VAL A 224 6.56 -23.79 15.02
N THR A 225 6.04 -24.35 16.10
CA THR A 225 5.88 -23.65 17.39
C THR A 225 7.08 -23.88 18.29
N LYS A 226 7.75 -25.03 18.16
CA LYS A 226 8.94 -25.37 18.93
C LYS A 226 9.93 -26.20 18.13
N ILE A 227 11.22 -25.93 18.32
CA ILE A 227 12.32 -26.79 17.89
C ILE A 227 12.93 -27.42 19.15
N ILE A 228 12.95 -28.76 19.21
CA ILE A 228 13.49 -29.50 20.37
C ILE A 228 14.78 -30.24 20.02
N PRO A 229 15.66 -30.51 21.00
CA PRO A 229 16.82 -31.36 20.80
C PRO A 229 16.42 -32.76 20.32
N ASP A 230 17.23 -33.35 19.43
CA ASP A 230 17.02 -34.71 18.94
C ASP A 230 16.93 -35.74 20.08
N SER A 231 17.67 -35.53 21.17
CA SER A 231 17.67 -36.38 22.36
C SER A 231 16.35 -36.37 23.13
N GLU A 232 15.57 -35.30 23.06
CA GLU A 232 14.28 -35.19 23.75
C GLU A 232 13.10 -35.69 22.93
N ALA A 233 13.29 -35.81 21.61
CA ALA A 233 12.25 -36.24 20.70
C ALA A 233 11.87 -37.72 20.92
N PRO A 234 10.64 -38.13 20.55
CA PRO A 234 10.28 -39.54 20.52
C PRO A 234 11.24 -40.36 19.63
N HIS A 235 11.82 -41.40 20.22
CA HIS A 235 12.72 -42.33 19.53
C HIS A 235 11.96 -43.56 19.04
N ARG A 236 12.28 -43.98 17.82
CA ARG A 236 11.76 -45.17 17.18
C ARG A 236 12.49 -46.42 17.70
N PRO A 237 11.98 -47.64 17.47
CA PRO A 237 12.64 -48.88 17.88
C PRO A 237 14.06 -49.08 17.32
N ASP A 238 14.38 -48.42 16.20
CA ASP A 238 15.71 -48.42 15.58
C ASP A 238 16.68 -47.39 16.21
N GLY A 239 16.26 -46.70 17.29
CA GLY A 239 17.04 -45.69 17.98
C GLY A 239 17.05 -44.32 17.29
N THR A 240 16.32 -44.14 16.18
CA THR A 240 16.26 -42.85 15.48
C THR A 240 15.15 -41.96 16.04
N ALA A 241 15.43 -40.67 16.25
CA ALA A 241 14.42 -39.68 16.60
C ALA A 241 13.48 -39.39 15.41
N VAL A 242 12.20 -39.11 15.70
CA VAL A 242 11.26 -38.57 14.71
C VAL A 242 11.67 -37.15 14.33
N ASP A 243 11.41 -36.73 13.08
CA ASP A 243 11.76 -35.38 12.61
C ASP A 243 10.71 -34.33 12.99
N ILE A 244 9.42 -34.71 12.99
CA ILE A 244 8.29 -33.81 13.20
C ILE A 244 7.13 -34.52 13.92
N MET A 245 6.50 -33.83 14.88
CA MET A 245 5.29 -34.26 15.56
C MET A 245 4.11 -33.38 15.15
N ILE A 246 3.07 -34.00 14.59
CA ILE A 246 1.86 -33.33 14.10
C ILE A 246 0.66 -33.82 14.90
N ASN A 247 -0.23 -32.89 15.24
CA ASN A 247 -1.44 -33.21 15.96
C ASN A 247 -2.45 -33.96 15.06
N PRO A 248 -2.88 -35.17 15.43
CA PRO A 248 -3.82 -35.96 14.63
C PRO A 248 -5.22 -35.33 14.54
N HIS A 249 -5.62 -34.45 15.47
CA HIS A 249 -6.96 -33.83 15.46
C HIS A 249 -7.21 -32.95 14.23
N GLY A 250 -6.15 -32.42 13.60
CA GLY A 250 -6.28 -31.60 12.39
C GLY A 250 -6.64 -32.38 11.13
N VAL A 251 -6.59 -33.73 11.15
CA VAL A 251 -6.82 -34.55 9.95
C VAL A 251 -8.32 -34.78 9.67
N PRO A 252 -9.15 -35.27 10.62
CA PRO A 252 -10.55 -35.58 10.34
C PRO A 252 -11.36 -34.37 9.89
N GLY A 253 -11.21 -33.23 10.57
CA GLY A 253 -11.93 -31.99 10.23
C GLY A 253 -11.58 -31.40 8.86
N ARG A 254 -10.45 -31.82 8.26
CA ARG A 254 -9.98 -31.34 6.95
C ARG A 254 -10.22 -32.32 5.81
N MET A 255 -10.63 -33.55 6.12
CA MET A 255 -10.84 -34.62 5.14
C MET A 255 -9.64 -34.87 4.20
N ASN A 256 -8.41 -34.56 4.64
CA ASN A 256 -7.22 -34.64 3.82
C ASN A 256 -6.41 -35.93 4.09
N ILE A 257 -7.10 -37.07 4.07
CA ILE A 257 -6.58 -38.42 4.38
C ILE A 257 -5.36 -38.80 3.52
N GLY A 258 -5.19 -38.19 2.35
CA GLY A 258 -4.03 -38.40 1.50
C GLY A 258 -2.67 -38.22 2.21
N GLN A 259 -2.57 -37.39 3.25
CA GLN A 259 -1.35 -37.28 4.06
C GLN A 259 -1.02 -38.56 4.85
N ILE A 260 -2.06 -39.27 5.31
CA ILE A 260 -1.93 -40.54 6.02
C ILE A 260 -1.49 -41.63 5.03
N LEU A 261 -2.11 -41.66 3.86
CA LEU A 261 -1.73 -42.59 2.78
C LEU A 261 -0.30 -42.34 2.28
N GLU A 262 0.11 -41.08 2.16
CA GLU A 262 1.49 -40.70 1.82
C GLU A 262 2.47 -41.22 2.87
N THR A 263 2.14 -41.07 4.15
CA THR A 263 2.98 -41.53 5.27
C THR A 263 3.12 -43.05 5.27
N ALA A 264 2.02 -43.77 5.00
CA ALA A 264 1.98 -45.22 4.85
C ALA A 264 2.81 -45.70 3.65
N ALA A 265 2.62 -45.10 2.48
CA ALA A 265 3.42 -45.37 1.28
C ALA A 265 4.91 -45.03 1.50
N GLY A 266 5.22 -44.02 2.31
CA GLY A 266 6.57 -43.69 2.73
C GLY A 266 7.28 -44.82 3.48
N LYS A 267 6.55 -45.62 4.26
CA LYS A 267 7.11 -46.83 4.89
C LYS A 267 7.47 -47.90 3.86
N ILE A 268 6.60 -48.12 2.86
CA ILE A 268 6.87 -49.05 1.75
C ILE A 268 8.12 -48.60 1.00
N ALA A 269 8.21 -47.31 0.67
CA ALA A 269 9.37 -46.73 -0.01
C ALA A 269 10.67 -46.94 0.78
N LYS A 270 10.63 -46.76 2.10
CA LYS A 270 11.78 -46.97 2.98
C LYS A 270 12.20 -48.44 3.05
N LYS A 271 11.23 -49.36 3.15
CA LYS A 271 11.50 -50.81 3.22
C LYS A 271 12.06 -51.36 1.91
N THR A 272 11.55 -50.88 0.78
CA THR A 272 11.96 -51.33 -0.57
C THR A 272 13.18 -50.60 -1.12
N GLY A 273 13.54 -49.44 -0.55
CA GLY A 273 14.59 -48.56 -1.05
C GLY A 273 14.23 -47.84 -2.35
N LYS A 274 12.97 -47.94 -2.82
CA LYS A 274 12.49 -47.37 -4.09
C LYS A 274 11.49 -46.26 -3.83
N ARG A 275 11.46 -45.26 -4.72
CA ARG A 275 10.44 -44.20 -4.67
C ARG A 275 9.06 -44.81 -4.95
N TYR A 276 8.09 -44.52 -4.10
CA TYR A 276 6.69 -44.90 -4.33
C TYR A 276 6.01 -43.86 -5.22
N VAL A 277 5.45 -44.28 -6.35
CA VAL A 277 4.80 -43.40 -7.34
C VAL A 277 3.30 -43.68 -7.33
N VAL A 278 2.52 -42.63 -7.05
CA VAL A 278 1.05 -42.67 -7.10
C VAL A 278 0.59 -41.87 -8.30
N ASN A 279 -0.14 -42.52 -9.21
CA ASN A 279 -0.77 -41.85 -10.34
C ASN A 279 -2.13 -41.32 -9.90
N SER A 280 -2.34 -40.02 -10.09
CA SER A 280 -3.62 -39.39 -9.73
C SER A 280 -4.69 -39.81 -10.72
N PHE A 281 -5.87 -40.18 -10.21
CA PHE A 281 -7.05 -40.53 -11.02
C PHE A 281 -6.84 -41.67 -12.04
N SER A 282 -5.98 -42.64 -11.71
CA SER A 282 -5.73 -43.80 -12.58
C SER A 282 -6.88 -44.81 -12.64
N GLY A 283 -7.95 -44.61 -11.87
CA GLY A 283 -9.05 -45.57 -11.70
C GLY A 283 -8.77 -46.69 -10.70
N GLU A 284 -7.53 -46.82 -10.21
CA GLU A 284 -7.17 -47.74 -9.13
C GLU A 284 -7.48 -47.13 -7.75
N ASP A 285 -7.96 -47.95 -6.82
CA ASP A 285 -8.03 -47.56 -5.41
C ASP A 285 -6.63 -47.59 -4.79
N ASN A 286 -6.02 -46.41 -4.69
CA ASN A 286 -4.69 -46.25 -4.12
C ASN A 286 -4.64 -46.55 -2.62
N ALA A 287 -5.75 -46.41 -1.88
CA ALA A 287 -5.76 -46.72 -0.46
C ALA A 287 -5.67 -48.25 -0.25
N ASP A 288 -6.51 -49.00 -0.96
CA ASP A 288 -6.50 -50.46 -0.92
C ASP A 288 -5.15 -51.03 -1.38
N LYS A 289 -4.58 -50.46 -2.43
CA LYS A 289 -3.25 -50.83 -2.93
C LYS A 289 -2.17 -50.68 -1.87
N VAL A 290 -2.08 -49.50 -1.24
CA VAL A 290 -1.08 -49.23 -0.18
C VAL A 290 -1.29 -50.18 1.00
N LEU A 291 -2.52 -50.40 1.43
CA LEU A 291 -2.84 -51.30 2.54
C LEU A 291 -2.48 -52.76 2.23
N LYS A 292 -2.73 -53.22 1.00
CA LYS A 292 -2.38 -54.56 0.54
C LYS A 292 -0.86 -54.75 0.50
N GLU A 293 -0.13 -53.81 -0.10
CA GLU A 293 1.34 -53.86 -0.15
C GLU A 293 1.97 -53.81 1.26
N MET A 294 1.42 -53.02 2.17
CA MET A 294 1.88 -53.02 3.58
C MET A 294 1.71 -54.39 4.23
N LYS A 295 0.58 -55.08 4.01
CA LYS A 295 0.34 -56.43 4.52
C LYS A 295 1.31 -57.44 3.92
N GLU A 296 1.52 -57.41 2.61
CA GLU A 296 2.46 -58.29 1.89
C GLU A 296 3.89 -58.12 2.39
N LEU A 297 4.31 -56.88 2.65
CA LEU A 297 5.64 -56.54 3.15
C LEU A 297 5.77 -56.63 4.68
N LYS A 298 4.71 -57.02 5.39
CA LYS A 298 4.65 -57.11 6.87
C LYS A 298 5.07 -55.80 7.54
N ILE A 299 4.56 -54.68 7.03
CA ILE A 299 4.83 -53.34 7.56
C ILE A 299 3.71 -52.97 8.52
N GLU A 300 4.06 -52.82 9.80
CA GLU A 300 3.13 -52.32 10.79
C GLU A 300 2.88 -50.81 10.62
N PRO A 301 1.62 -50.35 10.66
CA PRO A 301 1.29 -48.93 10.54
C PRO A 301 1.76 -48.12 11.74
N ASN A 302 1.60 -48.66 12.95
CA ASN A 302 1.97 -47.99 14.19
C ASN A 302 3.27 -48.55 14.76
N GLU A 303 4.06 -47.70 15.41
CA GLU A 303 5.33 -48.04 16.05
C GLU A 303 5.25 -47.70 17.54
N THR A 304 5.84 -48.53 18.40
CA THR A 304 6.03 -48.16 19.81
C THR A 304 7.21 -47.22 19.90
N LEU A 305 6.95 -45.96 20.27
CA LEU A 305 7.99 -44.96 20.47
C LEU A 305 8.41 -44.92 21.94
N THR A 306 9.61 -44.43 22.18
CA THR A 306 10.16 -44.14 23.51
C THR A 306 10.30 -42.63 23.66
N ASP A 307 9.81 -42.07 24.77
CA ASP A 307 10.02 -40.66 25.11
C ASP A 307 11.52 -40.42 25.33
N GLY A 308 12.14 -39.55 24.53
CA GLY A 308 13.57 -39.27 24.62
C GLY A 308 13.99 -38.59 25.94
N ALA A 309 13.09 -37.82 26.56
CA ALA A 309 13.38 -37.13 27.82
C ALA A 309 13.23 -38.05 29.04
N LYS A 310 12.23 -38.95 29.02
CA LYS A 310 11.94 -39.83 30.17
C LYS A 310 12.56 -41.23 30.05
N GLY A 311 12.79 -41.72 28.84
CA GLY A 311 13.21 -43.10 28.57
C GLY A 311 12.07 -44.12 28.59
N ASP A 312 10.84 -43.71 28.94
CA ASP A 312 9.67 -44.59 28.99
C ASP A 312 9.04 -44.78 27.60
N LYS A 313 8.46 -45.96 27.37
CA LYS A 313 7.66 -46.22 26.15
C LYS A 313 6.29 -45.54 26.27
N PHE A 314 5.79 -44.99 25.16
CA PHE A 314 4.40 -44.52 25.13
C PHE A 314 3.43 -45.70 25.26
N GLU A 315 2.36 -45.50 26.03
CA GLU A 315 1.36 -46.55 26.34
C GLU A 315 0.71 -47.13 25.08
N LYS A 316 0.49 -46.30 24.06
CA LYS A 316 -0.13 -46.68 22.78
C LYS A 316 0.86 -46.51 21.64
N PRO A 317 0.86 -47.43 20.66
CA PRO A 317 1.69 -47.30 19.48
C PRO A 317 1.19 -46.13 18.62
N ILE A 318 2.12 -45.41 17.99
CA ILE A 318 1.87 -44.15 17.28
C ILE A 318 2.05 -44.37 15.78
N PHE A 319 1.19 -43.75 14.98
CA PHE A 319 1.34 -43.76 13.53
C PHE A 319 2.53 -42.88 13.12
N VAL A 320 3.55 -43.52 12.54
CA VAL A 320 4.81 -42.89 12.16
C VAL A 320 5.10 -43.17 10.69
N GLY A 321 5.86 -42.35 9.98
CA GLY A 321 6.32 -42.69 8.63
C GLY A 321 6.97 -41.51 7.93
N HIS A 322 7.39 -41.71 6.68
CA HIS A 322 8.05 -40.65 5.91
C HIS A 322 7.05 -39.87 5.06
N GLN A 323 7.05 -38.56 5.20
CA GLN A 323 6.16 -37.67 4.46
C GLN A 323 6.94 -36.47 3.88
N TYR A 324 6.50 -35.95 2.74
CA TYR A 324 7.16 -34.83 2.06
C TYR A 324 6.64 -33.47 2.54
N PHE A 325 7.54 -32.63 3.06
CA PHE A 325 7.25 -31.27 3.51
C PHE A 325 8.01 -30.21 2.73
N MET A 326 7.32 -29.11 2.44
CA MET A 326 7.88 -27.92 1.82
C MET A 326 7.95 -26.79 2.84
N LYS A 327 9.08 -26.09 2.89
CA LYS A 327 9.19 -24.80 3.60
C LYS A 327 8.47 -23.74 2.76
N LEU A 328 7.52 -23.02 3.35
CA LEU A 328 6.84 -21.93 2.67
C LEU A 328 7.62 -20.62 2.81
N ARG A 329 7.44 -19.71 1.84
CA ARG A 329 8.03 -18.35 1.86
C ARG A 329 7.53 -17.46 3.02
N HIS A 330 6.53 -17.92 3.77
CA HIS A 330 5.96 -17.22 4.91
C HIS A 330 6.83 -17.38 6.16
N ILE A 331 7.93 -16.64 6.20
CA ILE A 331 8.92 -16.62 7.29
C ILE A 331 8.54 -15.51 8.30
N VAL A 332 8.79 -15.73 9.59
CA VAL A 332 8.37 -14.84 10.71
C VAL A 332 8.80 -13.39 10.48
N LYS A 333 10.08 -13.12 10.20
CA LYS A 333 10.60 -11.76 10.01
C LYS A 333 9.94 -10.99 8.88
N LYS A 334 9.60 -11.65 7.77
CA LYS A 334 8.90 -10.99 6.65
C LYS A 334 7.51 -10.48 7.08
N LYS A 335 6.93 -11.07 8.14
CA LYS A 335 5.64 -10.65 8.71
C LYS A 335 5.77 -9.71 9.90
N ALA A 336 6.89 -9.75 10.63
CA ALA A 336 7.17 -8.84 11.71
C ALA A 336 7.52 -7.46 11.16
N GLY A 337 7.00 -6.41 11.80
CA GLY A 337 7.30 -5.04 11.45
C GLY A 337 6.97 -4.15 12.62
N GLU A 338 7.94 -3.35 13.02
CA GLU A 338 7.80 -2.31 14.02
C GLU A 338 7.93 -0.96 13.35
N HIS A 339 7.20 0.01 13.88
CA HIS A 339 7.25 1.38 13.44
C HIS A 339 7.22 2.26 14.68
N SER A 340 8.28 3.03 14.85
CA SER A 340 8.38 4.02 15.92
C SER A 340 7.68 5.31 15.48
N PHE A 341 8.41 6.40 15.25
CA PHE A 341 7.90 7.67 14.71
C PHE A 341 8.86 8.23 13.65
N GLY A 342 8.38 9.16 12.81
CA GLY A 342 9.26 10.02 11.99
C GLY A 342 9.12 9.92 10.46
N ASN A 343 8.44 8.89 9.93
CA ASN A 343 8.13 8.81 8.50
C ASN A 343 6.64 9.01 8.27
N TYR A 344 6.30 10.04 7.51
CA TYR A 344 4.92 10.41 7.24
C TYR A 344 4.67 10.60 5.73
N ASP A 345 3.44 10.35 5.30
CA ASP A 345 3.00 10.70 3.96
C ASP A 345 2.61 12.19 3.86
N ILE A 346 2.11 12.55 2.69
CA ILE A 346 1.64 13.90 2.36
C ILE A 346 0.40 14.34 3.15
N ASN A 347 -0.29 13.41 3.79
CA ASN A 347 -1.40 13.65 4.69
C ASN A 347 -0.92 13.61 6.15
N GLU A 348 0.39 13.72 6.37
CA GLU A 348 1.03 13.63 7.68
C GLU A 348 0.72 12.33 8.41
N THR A 349 0.33 11.28 7.69
CA THR A 349 -0.04 9.99 8.29
C THR A 349 1.19 9.08 8.38
N PRO A 350 1.39 8.36 9.49
CA PRO A 350 2.50 7.42 9.63
C PRO A 350 2.60 6.43 8.48
N VAL A 351 3.80 6.28 7.91
CA VAL A 351 4.09 5.33 6.84
C VAL A 351 5.37 4.54 7.12
N GLY A 352 5.37 3.29 6.67
CA GLY A 352 6.51 2.41 6.85
C GLY A 352 6.06 0.98 7.09
N LYS A 353 7.03 0.07 7.10
CA LYS A 353 6.81 -1.30 7.60
C LYS A 353 6.49 -1.18 9.10
N GLY A 354 5.45 -1.86 9.56
CA GLY A 354 5.08 -1.86 10.99
C GLY A 354 3.99 -0.85 11.37
N ALA A 355 3.81 0.25 10.62
CA ALA A 355 2.76 1.24 10.88
C ALA A 355 1.35 0.62 10.71
N GLN A 356 0.74 0.19 11.83
CA GLN A 356 -0.56 -0.48 11.84
C GLN A 356 -1.69 0.53 11.73
N LYS A 357 -2.76 0.12 11.04
CA LYS A 357 -3.92 0.95 10.78
C LYS A 357 -4.98 0.69 11.84
N LEU A 358 -5.36 1.74 12.57
CA LEU A 358 -6.61 1.80 13.30
C LEU A 358 -7.73 2.04 12.29
N ASP A 359 -8.52 1.01 11.99
CA ASP A 359 -9.65 1.08 11.08
C ASP A 359 -10.97 1.29 11.86
N PRO A 360 -12.11 1.56 11.17
CA PRO A 360 -13.38 1.78 11.84
C PRO A 360 -13.85 0.58 12.67
N MET A 361 -13.59 -0.66 12.25
CA MET A 361 -14.00 -1.85 13.01
C MET A 361 -13.24 -1.95 14.32
N LEU A 362 -11.92 -1.75 14.30
CA LEU A 362 -11.12 -1.70 15.52
C LEU A 362 -11.54 -0.53 16.41
N SER A 363 -11.88 0.61 15.81
CA SER A 363 -12.40 1.76 16.55
C SER A 363 -13.72 1.45 17.24
N HIS A 364 -14.65 0.77 16.57
CA HIS A 364 -15.91 0.31 17.17
C HIS A 364 -15.66 -0.70 18.30
N SER A 365 -14.70 -1.62 18.13
CA SER A 365 -14.33 -2.57 19.18
C SER A 365 -13.81 -1.84 20.43
N LEU A 366 -12.90 -0.88 20.26
CA LEU A 366 -12.38 -0.07 21.38
C LEU A 366 -13.48 0.77 22.03
N LEU A 367 -14.40 1.36 21.25
CA LEU A 367 -15.54 2.10 21.78
C LEU A 367 -16.48 1.19 22.59
N ALA A 368 -16.75 -0.03 22.12
CA ALA A 368 -17.59 -1.01 22.80
C ALA A 368 -17.00 -1.41 24.16
N HIS A 369 -15.67 -1.48 24.27
CA HIS A 369 -14.96 -1.72 25.54
C HIS A 369 -14.76 -0.45 26.39
N GLY A 370 -15.27 0.70 25.95
CA GLY A 370 -15.11 1.97 26.68
C GLY A 370 -13.69 2.55 26.64
N ALA A 371 -12.81 2.04 25.77
CA ALA A 371 -11.40 2.46 25.62
C ALA A 371 -11.25 3.81 24.88
N LYS A 372 -11.99 4.83 25.35
CA LYS A 372 -12.04 6.17 24.76
C LYS A 372 -10.70 6.90 24.85
N ALA A 373 -9.96 6.71 25.95
CA ALA A 373 -8.65 7.32 26.13
C ALA A 373 -7.62 6.79 25.10
N ASN A 374 -7.60 5.48 24.85
CA ASN A 374 -6.74 4.88 23.82
C ASN A 374 -7.12 5.37 22.43
N LEU A 375 -8.41 5.46 22.11
CA LEU A 375 -8.87 5.99 20.83
C LEU A 375 -8.47 7.46 20.64
N TYR A 376 -8.58 8.25 21.71
CA TYR A 376 -8.14 9.64 21.69
C TYR A 376 -6.64 9.73 21.44
N GLU A 377 -5.82 8.97 22.18
CA GLU A 377 -4.37 8.93 21.98
C GLU A 377 -3.98 8.52 20.54
N MET A 378 -4.55 7.41 20.06
CA MET A 378 -4.32 6.89 18.71
C MET A 378 -4.75 7.86 17.62
N SER A 379 -5.80 8.65 17.87
CA SER A 379 -6.34 9.59 16.88
C SER A 379 -5.68 10.96 16.93
N ALA A 380 -5.29 11.44 18.11
CA ALA A 380 -4.84 12.80 18.37
C ALA A 380 -3.31 12.92 18.36
N TYR A 381 -2.58 11.90 18.80
CA TYR A 381 -1.12 11.94 18.90
C TYR A 381 -0.46 10.99 17.91
N LYS A 382 -0.73 9.69 18.02
CA LYS A 382 -0.01 8.65 17.26
C LYS A 382 -0.42 8.55 15.79
N GLY A 383 -1.58 9.08 15.44
CA GLY A 383 -2.19 8.94 14.11
C GLY A 383 -1.71 9.94 13.06
N ARG A 384 -0.70 10.77 13.38
CA ARG A 384 -0.24 11.88 12.55
C ARG A 384 1.18 12.32 12.91
N ALA A 385 1.80 13.15 12.08
CA ALA A 385 3.04 13.85 12.41
C ALA A 385 2.83 14.75 13.63
N ASN A 386 3.67 14.55 14.66
CA ASN A 386 3.60 15.32 15.89
C ASN A 386 4.98 15.39 16.58
N GLU A 387 5.89 16.16 15.99
CA GLU A 387 7.28 16.27 16.45
C GLU A 387 7.39 16.81 17.89
N GLU A 388 6.55 17.78 18.26
CA GLU A 388 6.51 18.33 19.61
C GLU A 388 6.09 17.27 20.64
N TYR A 389 5.06 16.46 20.34
CA TYR A 389 4.66 15.36 21.22
C TYR A 389 5.78 14.34 21.42
N TRP A 390 6.46 13.93 20.34
CA TRP A 390 7.55 12.97 20.42
C TRP A 390 8.76 13.54 21.18
N THR A 391 9.04 14.83 21.00
CA THR A 391 10.11 15.54 21.72
C THR A 391 9.80 15.61 23.22
N ASN A 392 8.59 16.07 23.59
CA ASN A 392 8.18 16.15 24.99
C ASN A 392 8.19 14.79 25.66
N LEU A 393 7.67 13.76 24.97
CA LEU A 393 7.70 12.38 25.48
C LEU A 393 9.14 11.91 25.73
N SER A 394 10.07 12.20 24.82
CA SER A 394 11.49 11.82 24.95
C SER A 394 12.20 12.57 26.08
N LEU A 395 11.78 13.81 26.35
CA LEU A 395 12.30 14.65 27.43
C LEU A 395 11.61 14.42 28.78
N GLY A 396 10.58 13.57 28.84
CA GLY A 396 9.76 13.38 30.04
C GLY A 396 8.88 14.59 30.40
N LEU A 397 8.61 15.46 29.44
CA LEU A 397 7.75 16.63 29.59
C LEU A 397 6.28 16.26 29.34
N PRO A 398 5.31 17.04 29.88
CA PRO A 398 3.89 16.83 29.60
C PRO A 398 3.57 16.84 28.10
N ALA A 399 2.65 15.97 27.69
CA ALA A 399 2.16 15.95 26.31
C ALA A 399 1.52 17.31 25.95
N PRO A 400 1.84 17.89 24.78
CA PRO A 400 1.19 19.11 24.33
C PRO A 400 -0.32 18.87 24.12
N PRO A 401 -1.14 19.92 24.14
CA PRO A 401 -2.52 19.82 23.69
C PRO A 401 -2.55 19.33 22.24
N PRO A 402 -3.60 18.58 21.81
CA PRO A 402 -3.67 18.14 20.44
C PRO A 402 -3.72 19.32 19.48
N SER A 403 -2.81 19.32 18.50
CA SER A 403 -2.81 20.25 17.39
C SER A 403 -3.98 20.00 16.42
N ASP A 404 -4.11 20.84 15.40
CA ASP A 404 -5.09 20.67 14.31
C ASP A 404 -4.78 19.45 13.44
N ASN A 405 -5.82 18.71 13.02
CA ASN A 405 -5.67 17.50 12.23
C ASN A 405 -5.68 17.84 10.74
N PHE A 406 -4.51 17.77 10.08
CA PHE A 406 -4.35 18.08 8.67
C PHE A 406 -5.34 17.34 7.76
N VAL A 407 -5.51 16.02 7.95
CA VAL A 407 -6.41 15.20 7.13
C VAL A 407 -7.86 15.62 7.30
N PHE A 408 -8.26 15.89 8.55
CA PHE A 408 -9.60 16.36 8.84
C PHE A 408 -9.84 17.75 8.23
N ASN A 409 -8.87 18.65 8.35
CA ASN A 409 -8.93 19.97 7.73
C ASN A 409 -8.99 19.86 6.21
N LYS A 410 -8.20 18.96 5.60
CA LYS A 410 -8.25 18.66 4.17
C LYS A 410 -9.65 18.20 3.74
N MET A 411 -10.29 17.31 4.48
CA MET A 411 -11.67 16.88 4.21
C MET A 411 -12.64 18.07 4.23
N ILE A 412 -12.60 18.90 5.28
CA ILE A 412 -13.47 20.08 5.40
C ILE A 412 -13.21 21.09 4.27
N ASN A 413 -11.94 21.33 3.95
CA ASN A 413 -11.56 22.26 2.88
C ASN A 413 -11.96 21.73 1.50
N TYR A 414 -11.89 20.42 1.25
CA TYR A 414 -12.41 19.83 0.02
C TYR A 414 -13.94 20.03 -0.08
N MET A 415 -14.69 19.84 1.01
CA MET A 415 -16.13 20.15 0.99
C MET A 415 -16.39 21.63 0.65
N LYS A 416 -15.63 22.55 1.28
CA LYS A 416 -15.70 23.99 1.00
C LYS A 416 -15.39 24.31 -0.46
N SER A 417 -14.37 23.68 -1.04
CA SER A 417 -13.98 23.91 -2.42
C SER A 417 -15.02 23.41 -3.42
N ALA A 418 -15.77 22.36 -3.08
CA ALA A 418 -16.92 21.93 -3.86
C ALA A 418 -18.11 22.91 -3.79
N GLY A 419 -18.08 23.94 -2.93
CA GLY A 419 -19.20 24.87 -2.73
C GLY A 419 -20.10 24.49 -1.55
N VAL A 420 -19.60 23.68 -0.62
CA VAL A 420 -20.31 23.23 0.59
C VAL A 420 -19.62 23.78 1.83
N ASN A 421 -20.27 24.68 2.55
CA ASN A 421 -19.74 25.16 3.81
C ASN A 421 -20.05 24.17 4.95
N VAL A 422 -19.11 24.07 5.90
CA VAL A 422 -19.23 23.19 7.06
C VAL A 422 -18.85 23.98 8.30
N LYS A 423 -19.80 24.09 9.24
CA LYS A 423 -19.61 24.74 10.54
C LYS A 423 -19.81 23.73 11.66
N LYS A 424 -18.91 23.72 12.63
CA LYS A 424 -19.07 22.94 13.86
C LYS A 424 -19.85 23.76 14.88
N GLU A 425 -20.96 23.21 15.38
CA GLU A 425 -21.79 23.79 16.44
C GLU A 425 -21.87 22.77 17.58
N GLY A 426 -21.04 22.97 18.60
CA GLY A 426 -20.84 22.00 19.69
C GLY A 426 -20.36 20.65 19.14
N ASN A 427 -21.18 19.61 19.32
CA ASN A 427 -20.91 18.25 18.85
C ASN A 427 -21.52 17.92 17.49
N LYS A 428 -22.13 18.88 16.80
CA LYS A 428 -22.78 18.68 15.50
C LYS A 428 -22.05 19.46 14.41
N PHE A 429 -22.02 18.90 13.20
CA PHE A 429 -21.63 19.63 12.01
C PHE A 429 -22.88 20.07 11.27
N ARG A 430 -22.99 21.37 11.00
CA ARG A 430 -24.00 21.94 10.11
C ARG A 430 -23.36 22.12 8.74
N ILE A 431 -23.97 21.48 7.74
CA ILE A 431 -23.54 21.50 6.34
C ILE A 431 -24.55 22.35 5.56
N PHE A 432 -24.08 23.35 4.82
CA PHE A 432 -24.94 24.29 4.12
C PHE A 432 -24.24 24.89 2.88
N PRO A 433 -24.99 25.57 1.98
CA PRO A 433 -24.38 26.16 0.80
C PRO A 433 -23.37 27.26 1.10
N LEU A 434 -22.26 27.23 0.37
CA LEU A 434 -21.24 28.28 0.41
C LEU A 434 -21.63 29.40 -0.54
N THR A 435 -21.78 30.62 -0.03
CA THR A 435 -22.21 31.78 -0.83
C THR A 435 -21.03 32.54 -1.43
N ASP A 436 -21.26 33.26 -2.53
CA ASP A 436 -20.24 34.11 -3.17
C ASP A 436 -19.68 35.19 -2.21
N THR A 437 -20.52 35.70 -1.29
CA THR A 437 -20.09 36.66 -0.25
C THR A 437 -19.06 36.02 0.68
N GLN A 438 -19.35 34.82 1.18
CA GLN A 438 -18.41 34.05 2.02
C GLN A 438 -17.11 33.74 1.27
N VAL A 439 -17.20 33.40 -0.03
CA VAL A 439 -16.00 33.16 -0.85
C VAL A 439 -15.11 34.39 -0.94
N LYS A 440 -15.69 35.58 -1.07
CA LYS A 440 -14.91 36.82 -1.13
C LYS A 440 -14.30 37.20 0.21
N GLU A 441 -15.01 36.99 1.32
CA GLU A 441 -14.57 37.38 2.66
C GLU A 441 -13.32 36.62 3.12
N TRP A 442 -13.25 35.31 2.88
CA TRP A 442 -12.14 34.49 3.37
C TRP A 442 -10.99 34.29 2.36
N SER A 443 -11.16 34.79 1.13
CA SER A 443 -10.22 34.58 0.04
C SER A 443 -9.25 35.74 -0.02
N THR A 444 -7.97 35.44 -0.25
CA THR A 444 -6.93 36.46 -0.41
C THR A 444 -7.15 37.30 -1.68
N GLY A 445 -7.80 36.74 -2.71
CA GLY A 445 -8.33 37.48 -3.86
C GLY A 445 -8.45 36.64 -5.13
N GLU A 446 -8.72 37.32 -6.25
CA GLU A 446 -8.93 36.71 -7.57
C GLU A 446 -7.60 36.27 -8.20
N LEU A 447 -7.53 35.02 -8.67
CA LEU A 447 -6.44 34.57 -9.55
C LEU A 447 -6.70 35.08 -10.97
N LYS A 448 -5.77 35.89 -11.49
CA LYS A 448 -5.89 36.51 -12.82
C LYS A 448 -5.52 35.56 -13.97
N ASP A 449 -4.64 34.58 -13.72
CA ASP A 449 -4.24 33.58 -14.71
C ASP A 449 -4.26 32.15 -14.13
N PRO A 450 -5.42 31.63 -13.71
CA PRO A 450 -5.53 30.27 -13.16
C PRO A 450 -5.16 29.15 -14.15
N GLY A 451 -5.03 29.46 -15.45
CA GLY A 451 -4.52 28.53 -16.47
C GLY A 451 -3.00 28.31 -16.43
N ALA A 452 -2.25 29.19 -15.74
CA ALA A 452 -0.81 29.07 -15.57
C ALA A 452 -0.44 28.10 -14.44
N LEU A 453 0.10 26.93 -14.83
CA LEU A 453 0.83 26.01 -13.95
C LEU A 453 2.33 26.39 -13.87
N LEU A 454 3.09 25.64 -13.07
CA LEU A 454 4.54 25.82 -12.88
C LEU A 454 5.35 25.64 -14.17
N VAL A 455 6.50 26.32 -14.27
CA VAL A 455 7.47 26.09 -15.37
C VAL A 455 8.22 24.77 -15.14
N GLY A 456 8.04 23.83 -16.07
CA GLY A 456 8.29 22.38 -15.86
C GLY A 456 9.70 21.93 -15.45
N LYS A 457 10.76 22.73 -15.64
CA LYS A 457 12.13 22.32 -15.26
C LYS A 457 12.59 22.87 -13.91
N ASN A 458 12.05 24.01 -13.46
CA ASN A 458 12.56 24.73 -12.28
C ASN A 458 11.49 24.97 -11.20
N LEU A 459 10.27 24.44 -11.38
CA LEU A 459 9.12 24.68 -10.50
C LEU A 459 8.83 26.18 -10.27
N ALA A 460 9.21 27.05 -11.23
CA ALA A 460 9.07 28.48 -11.07
C ALA A 460 7.58 28.87 -11.04
N GLU A 461 7.21 29.63 -10.01
CA GLU A 461 5.88 30.17 -9.77
C GLU A 461 5.56 31.26 -10.82
N ARG A 462 4.29 31.37 -11.21
CA ARG A 462 3.81 32.39 -12.16
C ARG A 462 2.89 33.36 -11.45
N LYS A 463 3.09 34.65 -11.70
CA LYS A 463 2.25 35.71 -11.13
C LYS A 463 0.80 35.55 -11.58
N GLY A 464 -0.14 35.57 -10.64
CA GLY A 464 -1.56 35.35 -10.87
C GLY A 464 -1.99 33.89 -11.11
N GLY A 465 -1.05 32.94 -11.07
CA GLY A 465 -1.29 31.50 -11.28
C GLY A 465 -1.70 30.72 -10.04
N LEU A 466 -1.91 29.41 -10.20
CA LEU A 466 -2.40 28.52 -9.12
C LEU A 466 -1.44 28.35 -7.93
N PHE A 467 -0.18 28.76 -8.08
CA PHE A 467 0.86 28.69 -7.06
C PHE A 467 1.53 30.06 -6.85
N ASP A 468 0.80 31.15 -7.09
CA ASP A 468 1.31 32.50 -6.87
C ASP A 468 1.66 32.74 -5.38
N ARG A 469 2.85 33.31 -5.13
CA ARG A 469 3.38 33.50 -3.78
C ARG A 469 2.59 34.50 -2.94
N GLU A 470 2.09 35.58 -3.55
CA GLU A 470 1.34 36.62 -2.86
C GLU A 470 -0.08 36.13 -2.55
N MET A 471 -0.73 35.54 -3.56
CA MET A 471 -2.14 35.15 -3.53
C MET A 471 -2.39 33.84 -2.79
N THR A 472 -1.52 32.85 -2.98
CA THR A 472 -1.72 31.49 -2.45
C THR A 472 -0.68 31.08 -1.41
N GLY A 473 0.47 31.77 -1.35
CA GLY A 473 1.59 31.41 -0.49
C GLY A 473 2.63 30.49 -1.13
N GLY A 474 2.57 30.29 -2.46
CA GLY A 474 3.52 29.47 -3.22
C GLY A 474 3.18 27.98 -3.20
N LEU A 475 4.16 27.12 -3.49
CA LEU A 475 3.96 25.65 -3.59
C LEU A 475 3.38 24.97 -2.35
N ARG A 476 3.65 25.50 -1.16
CA ARG A 476 3.15 24.99 0.13
C ARG A 476 2.23 25.98 0.84
N GLY A 477 1.67 26.92 0.10
CA GLY A 477 0.84 27.97 0.66
C GLY A 477 -0.46 27.45 1.29
N GLU A 478 -0.92 28.15 2.32
CA GLU A 478 -2.11 27.83 3.10
C GLU A 478 -3.30 28.77 2.79
N LYS A 479 -3.09 29.75 1.92
CA LYS A 479 -4.08 30.79 1.64
C LYS A 479 -5.11 30.33 0.61
N TRP A 480 -6.37 30.63 0.89
CA TRP A 480 -7.46 30.51 -0.07
C TRP A 480 -7.41 31.63 -1.10
N SER A 481 -7.82 31.29 -2.33
CA SER A 481 -8.06 32.26 -3.41
C SER A 481 -9.34 31.88 -4.16
N HIS A 482 -9.72 32.62 -5.21
CA HIS A 482 -10.86 32.26 -6.03
C HIS A 482 -10.66 32.56 -7.53
N ILE A 483 -11.43 31.89 -8.36
CA ILE A 483 -11.61 32.22 -9.78
C ILE A 483 -12.95 32.94 -9.93
N LYS A 484 -12.93 34.17 -10.43
CA LYS A 484 -14.15 34.90 -10.77
C LYS A 484 -14.64 34.44 -12.15
N LEU A 485 -15.74 33.70 -12.16
CA LEU A 485 -16.42 33.28 -13.37
C LEU A 485 -17.02 34.49 -14.09
N ILE A 486 -16.99 34.43 -15.42
CA ILE A 486 -17.51 35.49 -16.28
C ILE A 486 -19.02 35.75 -16.10
N LYS A 487 -19.79 34.70 -15.80
CA LYS A 487 -21.21 34.76 -15.42
C LYS A 487 -21.43 33.97 -14.13
N LYS A 488 -22.47 34.36 -13.38
CA LYS A 488 -22.95 33.62 -12.22
C LYS A 488 -23.70 32.38 -12.71
N ILE A 489 -23.21 31.18 -12.41
CA ILE A 489 -23.78 29.91 -12.89
C ILE A 489 -24.53 29.16 -11.79
N PRO A 490 -25.52 28.30 -12.12
CA PRO A 490 -26.03 27.31 -11.17
C PRO A 490 -24.87 26.46 -10.64
N ASN A 491 -24.79 26.29 -9.32
CA ASN A 491 -23.77 25.45 -8.72
C ASN A 491 -24.16 23.98 -8.90
N PRO A 492 -23.35 23.16 -9.60
CA PRO A 492 -23.73 21.78 -9.91
C PRO A 492 -23.96 20.90 -8.66
N MET A 493 -23.33 21.22 -7.51
CA MET A 493 -23.61 20.55 -6.22
C MET A 493 -25.09 20.60 -5.81
N TYR A 494 -25.83 21.62 -6.26
CA TYR A 494 -27.19 21.90 -5.84
C TYR A 494 -28.22 21.72 -6.98
N GLU A 495 -27.87 21.06 -8.10
CA GLU A 495 -28.81 20.76 -9.20
C GLU A 495 -30.12 20.16 -8.72
N LEU A 496 -30.05 19.20 -7.79
CA LEU A 496 -31.24 18.57 -7.22
C LEU A 496 -32.10 19.57 -6.43
N ALA A 497 -31.49 20.52 -5.71
CA ALA A 497 -32.24 21.54 -4.99
C ALA A 497 -32.89 22.53 -5.96
N ILE A 498 -32.14 23.00 -6.95
CA ILE A 498 -32.61 23.94 -7.99
C ILE A 498 -33.80 23.35 -8.76
N THR A 499 -33.66 22.13 -9.27
CA THR A 499 -34.73 21.45 -10.02
C THR A 499 -35.99 21.27 -9.17
N LYS A 500 -35.87 20.94 -7.89
CA LYS A 500 -37.03 20.77 -6.99
C LYS A 500 -37.69 22.08 -6.61
N LEU A 501 -36.93 23.17 -6.45
CA LEU A 501 -37.51 24.49 -6.21
C LEU A 501 -38.29 24.99 -7.42
N LEU A 502 -37.73 24.82 -8.62
CA LEU A 502 -38.31 25.29 -9.88
C LEU A 502 -39.35 24.32 -10.48
N GLY A 503 -39.58 23.15 -9.88
CA GLY A 503 -40.51 22.15 -10.42
C GLY A 503 -40.05 21.52 -11.74
N LEU A 504 -38.74 21.49 -11.99
CA LEU A 504 -38.15 20.98 -13.22
C LEU A 504 -37.68 19.53 -13.07
N THR A 505 -37.70 18.79 -14.19
CA THR A 505 -36.97 17.52 -14.34
C THR A 505 -35.53 17.80 -14.75
N GLU A 506 -34.60 16.88 -14.47
CA GLU A 506 -33.18 17.01 -14.89
C GLU A 506 -33.03 17.23 -16.41
N ASN A 507 -33.81 16.51 -17.24
CA ASN A 507 -33.77 16.68 -18.70
C ASN A 507 -34.19 18.10 -19.12
N LYS A 508 -35.30 18.62 -18.59
CA LYS A 508 -35.72 20.02 -18.82
C LYS A 508 -34.67 21.02 -18.34
N PHE A 509 -34.04 20.79 -17.19
CA PHE A 509 -32.98 21.66 -16.67
C PHE A 509 -31.77 21.71 -17.62
N ASN A 510 -31.31 20.56 -18.12
CA ASN A 510 -30.22 20.51 -19.10
C ASN A 510 -30.60 21.19 -20.42
N LYS A 511 -31.84 20.99 -20.91
CA LYS A 511 -32.35 21.67 -22.11
C LYS A 511 -32.50 23.19 -21.96
N ILE A 512 -32.76 23.67 -20.75
CA ILE A 512 -32.76 25.12 -20.48
C ILE A 512 -31.33 25.64 -20.52
N LEU A 513 -30.39 24.93 -19.88
CA LEU A 513 -28.97 25.30 -19.89
C LEU A 513 -28.37 25.27 -21.30
N ASP A 514 -28.81 24.36 -22.15
CA ASP A 514 -28.31 24.25 -23.52
C ASP A 514 -29.00 25.15 -24.54
N GLY A 515 -30.09 25.83 -24.14
CA GLY A 515 -30.85 26.76 -24.96
C GLY A 515 -31.98 26.15 -25.78
N SER A 516 -32.14 24.82 -25.73
CA SER A 516 -33.23 24.13 -26.45
C SER A 516 -34.62 24.36 -25.85
N LEU A 517 -34.70 24.84 -24.60
CA LEU A 517 -35.96 25.11 -23.92
C LEU A 517 -35.90 26.47 -23.20
N GLU A 518 -36.97 27.25 -23.30
CA GLU A 518 -37.12 28.49 -22.55
C GLU A 518 -37.72 28.25 -21.16
N LEU A 519 -37.28 29.06 -20.19
CA LEU A 519 -37.91 29.20 -18.89
C LEU A 519 -38.24 30.70 -18.71
N ASP A 520 -39.54 31.01 -18.63
CA ASP A 520 -40.06 32.37 -18.49
C ASP A 520 -39.50 33.36 -19.54
N GLY A 521 -39.41 32.91 -20.80
CA GLY A 521 -38.95 33.71 -21.95
C GLY A 521 -37.44 33.95 -21.99
N LYS A 522 -36.65 33.22 -21.19
CA LYS A 522 -35.18 33.27 -21.18
C LYS A 522 -34.61 31.87 -21.38
N THR A 523 -33.36 31.81 -21.86
CA THR A 523 -32.60 30.57 -22.02
C THR A 523 -31.28 30.60 -21.27
N GLY A 524 -30.66 29.43 -21.12
CA GLY A 524 -29.33 29.27 -20.55
C GLY A 524 -29.27 29.54 -19.05
N VAL A 525 -28.06 29.88 -18.61
CA VAL A 525 -27.70 30.17 -17.21
C VAL A 525 -28.53 31.33 -16.64
N GLU A 526 -28.82 32.33 -17.47
CA GLU A 526 -29.56 33.54 -17.09
C GLU A 526 -31.03 33.25 -16.77
N ALA A 527 -31.64 32.27 -17.45
CA ALA A 527 -33.00 31.83 -17.18
C ALA A 527 -33.13 31.23 -15.77
N ILE A 528 -32.20 30.34 -15.41
CA ILE A 528 -32.16 29.73 -14.07
C ILE A 528 -31.89 30.79 -12.99
N HIS A 529 -30.97 31.72 -13.24
CA HIS A 529 -30.68 32.81 -12.31
C HIS A 529 -31.91 33.68 -12.04
N ALA A 530 -32.62 34.10 -13.10
CA ALA A 530 -33.82 34.92 -12.98
C ALA A 530 -34.93 34.19 -12.23
N ALA A 531 -35.15 32.91 -12.54
CA ALA A 531 -36.18 32.09 -11.90
C ALA A 531 -35.90 31.90 -10.39
N LEU A 532 -34.65 31.63 -10.00
CA LEU A 532 -34.28 31.50 -8.58
C LEU A 532 -34.39 32.81 -7.82
N LYS A 533 -34.01 33.94 -8.44
CA LYS A 533 -34.13 35.27 -7.85
C LYS A 533 -35.58 35.68 -7.60
N GLY A 534 -36.52 35.17 -8.42
CA GLY A 534 -37.96 35.42 -8.27
C GLY A 534 -38.63 34.67 -7.11
N ILE A 535 -37.93 33.74 -6.43
CA ILE A 535 -38.51 32.94 -5.34
C ILE A 535 -38.47 33.70 -4.02
N ASP A 536 -39.64 34.10 -3.52
CA ASP A 536 -39.81 34.48 -2.12
C ASP A 536 -39.89 33.21 -1.26
N VAL A 537 -38.80 32.93 -0.53
CA VAL A 537 -38.65 31.71 0.28
C VAL A 537 -39.76 31.56 1.32
N LYS A 538 -40.18 32.64 1.99
CA LYS A 538 -41.18 32.58 3.06
C LYS A 538 -42.58 32.34 2.50
N LYS A 539 -42.92 33.05 1.41
CA LYS A 539 -44.20 32.92 0.72
C LYS A 539 -44.34 31.54 0.07
N GLU A 540 -43.32 31.11 -0.65
CA GLU A 540 -43.33 29.82 -1.35
C GLU A 540 -43.35 28.65 -0.36
N LEU A 541 -42.65 28.74 0.78
CA LEU A 541 -42.73 27.72 1.82
C LEU A 541 -44.15 27.58 2.39
N LYS A 542 -44.85 28.70 2.61
CA LYS A 542 -46.24 28.69 3.08
C LYS A 542 -47.16 28.04 2.05
N LYS A 543 -46.99 28.38 0.77
CA LYS A 543 -47.71 27.79 -0.36
C LYS A 543 -47.46 26.29 -0.46
N THR A 544 -46.21 25.85 -0.52
CA THR A 544 -45.86 24.42 -0.62
C THR A 544 -46.37 23.62 0.59
N LYS A 545 -46.37 24.19 1.79
CA LYS A 545 -46.96 23.54 2.98
C LYS A 545 -48.48 23.41 2.91
N ALA A 546 -49.17 24.37 2.29
CA ALA A 546 -50.61 24.28 2.05
C ALA A 546 -50.90 23.20 1.01
N GLU A 547 -50.19 23.22 -0.12
CA GLU A 547 -50.29 22.22 -1.18
C GLU A 547 -50.00 20.80 -0.67
N LEU A 548 -49.09 20.65 0.30
CA LEU A 548 -48.76 19.36 0.90
C LEU A 548 -49.95 18.71 1.63
N LYS A 549 -50.89 19.50 2.17
CA LYS A 549 -52.05 18.98 2.92
C LYS A 549 -53.04 18.25 2.02
N ASP A 550 -53.17 18.73 0.79
CA ASP A 550 -54.16 18.25 -0.19
C ASP A 550 -53.49 17.49 -1.35
N ALA A 551 -52.20 17.16 -1.21
CA ALA A 551 -51.41 16.50 -2.25
C ALA A 551 -51.75 15.01 -2.39
N SER A 552 -51.80 14.53 -3.63
CA SER A 552 -51.83 13.09 -3.92
C SER A 552 -50.54 12.39 -3.47
N ASP A 553 -50.63 11.10 -3.14
CA ASP A 553 -49.47 10.29 -2.71
C ASP A 553 -48.26 10.41 -3.66
N SER A 554 -48.53 10.53 -4.96
CA SER A 554 -47.51 10.71 -6.01
C SER A 554 -46.78 12.07 -5.95
N ALA A 555 -47.45 13.13 -5.49
CA ALA A 555 -46.92 14.49 -5.40
C ALA A 555 -46.25 14.80 -4.05
N VAL A 556 -46.64 14.10 -2.98
CA VAL A 556 -46.17 14.30 -1.61
C VAL A 556 -44.64 14.28 -1.51
N ASN A 557 -43.96 13.33 -2.17
CA ASN A 557 -42.49 13.23 -2.10
C ASN A 557 -41.79 14.46 -2.70
N GLY A 558 -42.27 14.93 -3.86
CA GLY A 558 -41.72 16.12 -4.53
C GLY A 558 -41.92 17.40 -3.72
N LEU A 559 -43.14 17.61 -3.23
CA LEU A 559 -43.48 18.76 -2.40
C LEU A 559 -42.76 18.74 -1.06
N ASN A 560 -42.58 17.56 -0.43
CA ASN A 560 -41.77 17.43 0.78
C ASN A 560 -40.30 17.81 0.55
N LYS A 561 -39.69 17.39 -0.56
CA LYS A 561 -38.32 17.80 -0.91
C LYS A 561 -38.24 19.31 -1.11
N LYS A 562 -39.17 19.91 -1.85
CA LYS A 562 -39.25 21.36 -2.06
C LYS A 562 -39.40 22.12 -0.72
N ALA A 563 -40.32 21.69 0.14
CA ALA A 563 -40.52 22.27 1.46
C ALA A 563 -39.28 22.16 2.36
N ARG A 564 -38.51 21.06 2.28
CA ARG A 564 -37.26 20.88 3.01
C ARG A 564 -36.19 21.88 2.57
N TYR A 565 -36.01 22.09 1.27
CA TYR A 565 -35.05 23.08 0.75
C TYR A 565 -35.47 24.51 1.13
N LEU A 566 -36.73 24.87 0.94
CA LEU A 566 -37.26 26.19 1.33
C LEU A 566 -37.14 26.44 2.85
N LYS A 567 -37.40 25.42 3.67
CA LYS A 567 -37.18 25.51 5.12
C LYS A 567 -35.70 25.74 5.44
N ALA A 568 -34.79 24.99 4.80
CA ALA A 568 -33.35 25.17 5.02
C ALA A 568 -32.87 26.58 4.63
N LEU A 569 -33.34 27.13 3.51
CA LEU A 569 -33.05 28.51 3.10
C LEU A 569 -33.57 29.53 4.12
N LYS A 570 -34.81 29.34 4.60
CA LYS A 570 -35.38 30.19 5.66
C LYS A 570 -34.57 30.13 6.96
N ASP A 571 -34.17 28.93 7.37
CA ASP A 571 -33.41 28.70 8.61
C ASP A 571 -31.94 29.19 8.51
N LEU A 572 -31.46 29.46 7.30
CA LEU A 572 -30.15 30.06 7.01
C LEU A 572 -30.24 31.57 6.69
N ASP A 573 -31.44 32.10 6.52
CA ASP A 573 -31.71 33.45 6.01
C ASP A 573 -31.06 33.75 4.65
N TYR A 574 -31.10 32.78 3.73
CA TYR A 574 -30.56 32.91 2.37
C TYR A 574 -31.67 33.01 1.33
N THR A 575 -31.42 33.77 0.26
CA THR A 575 -32.22 33.63 -0.97
C THR A 575 -31.82 32.36 -1.74
N ALA A 576 -32.68 31.90 -2.64
CA ALA A 576 -32.36 30.74 -3.48
C ALA A 576 -31.19 31.02 -4.44
N ASP A 577 -31.05 32.26 -4.93
CA ASP A 577 -29.95 32.64 -5.82
C ASP A 577 -28.61 32.78 -5.08
N GLU A 578 -28.61 33.25 -3.82
CA GLU A 578 -27.39 33.33 -3.00
C GLU A 578 -26.87 31.95 -2.63
N ALA A 579 -27.78 31.01 -2.35
CA ALA A 579 -27.43 29.67 -1.93
C ALA A 579 -26.98 28.76 -3.07
N TYR A 580 -27.62 28.84 -4.24
CA TYR A 580 -27.49 27.82 -5.29
C TYR A 580 -26.84 28.30 -6.58
N MET A 581 -26.51 29.59 -6.69
CA MET A 581 -25.73 30.13 -7.79
C MET A 581 -24.32 30.49 -7.31
N THR A 582 -23.32 30.36 -8.18
CA THR A 582 -21.93 30.71 -7.88
C THR A 582 -21.31 31.50 -9.03
N GLN A 583 -20.65 32.61 -8.69
CA GLN A 583 -19.77 33.36 -9.58
C GLN A 583 -18.32 33.24 -9.15
N TYR A 584 -18.07 33.00 -7.86
CA TYR A 584 -16.72 32.95 -7.30
C TYR A 584 -16.40 31.51 -6.92
N LEU A 585 -15.65 30.82 -7.78
CA LEU A 585 -15.24 29.45 -7.53
C LEU A 585 -14.05 29.46 -6.54
N PRO A 586 -14.19 28.90 -5.32
CA PRO A 586 -13.10 28.86 -4.36
C PRO A 586 -11.98 27.94 -4.83
N VAL A 587 -10.73 28.40 -4.71
CA VAL A 587 -9.53 27.65 -5.02
C VAL A 587 -8.87 27.22 -3.73
N LEU A 588 -8.72 25.91 -3.58
CA LEU A 588 -8.05 25.28 -2.44
C LEU A 588 -6.65 25.86 -2.23
N PRO A 589 -6.18 25.96 -0.99
CA PRO A 589 -4.77 26.21 -0.69
C PRO A 589 -3.84 25.16 -1.33
N PRO A 590 -2.67 25.57 -1.87
CA PRO A 590 -1.68 24.67 -2.46
C PRO A 590 -1.29 23.47 -1.59
N ILE A 591 -1.22 23.63 -0.26
CA ILE A 591 -0.88 22.56 0.67
C ILE A 591 -1.83 21.33 0.55
N PHE A 592 -3.09 21.53 0.16
CA PHE A 592 -4.07 20.45 -0.03
C PHE A 592 -4.13 19.92 -1.48
N ARG A 593 -3.41 20.55 -2.41
CA ARG A 593 -3.28 20.16 -3.83
C ARG A 593 -1.80 20.16 -4.28
N PRO A 594 -0.94 19.38 -3.61
CA PRO A 594 0.50 19.46 -3.75
C PRO A 594 0.99 19.06 -5.15
N VAL A 595 2.19 19.53 -5.48
CA VAL A 595 2.95 19.17 -6.68
C VAL A 595 4.36 18.80 -6.27
N TYR A 596 4.89 17.70 -6.77
CA TYR A 596 6.25 17.25 -6.47
C TYR A 596 6.93 16.61 -7.67
N PRO A 597 8.26 16.75 -7.76
CA PRO A 597 9.05 16.04 -8.77
C PRO A 597 9.16 14.56 -8.41
N LEU A 598 9.01 13.70 -9.41
CA LEU A 598 9.28 12.27 -9.35
C LEU A 598 10.75 12.01 -9.65
N PRO A 599 11.32 10.89 -9.17
CA PRO A 599 12.69 10.48 -9.52
C PRO A 599 12.94 10.33 -11.04
N SER A 600 11.88 10.16 -11.85
CA SER A 600 11.95 10.14 -13.32
C SER A 600 12.18 11.53 -13.94
N GLY A 601 12.03 12.61 -13.17
CA GLY A 601 12.04 14.00 -13.64
C GLY A 601 10.66 14.57 -13.99
N ASP A 602 9.61 13.74 -13.99
CA ASP A 602 8.22 14.18 -14.19
C ASP A 602 7.66 14.85 -12.94
N LEU A 603 6.61 15.67 -13.07
CA LEU A 603 5.88 16.22 -11.91
C LEU A 603 4.63 15.40 -11.63
N MET A 604 4.50 14.90 -10.41
CA MET A 604 3.23 14.44 -9.89
C MET A 604 2.44 15.63 -9.38
N LYS A 605 1.24 15.82 -9.91
CA LYS A 605 0.35 16.94 -9.60
C LYS A 605 -0.96 16.38 -9.05
N SER A 606 -1.56 17.07 -8.09
CA SER A 606 -2.94 16.79 -7.70
C SER A 606 -3.89 16.98 -8.89
N ASP A 607 -4.81 16.02 -9.05
CA ASP A 607 -5.90 16.02 -10.03
C ASP A 607 -6.73 17.33 -10.01
N LEU A 608 -6.90 17.94 -8.83
CA LEU A 608 -7.63 19.19 -8.68
C LEU A 608 -6.93 20.38 -9.36
N ASN A 609 -5.60 20.38 -9.45
CA ASN A 609 -4.87 21.43 -10.17
C ASN A 609 -5.18 21.42 -11.67
N GLU A 610 -5.40 20.24 -12.26
CA GLU A 610 -5.77 20.10 -13.67
C GLU A 610 -7.17 20.67 -13.91
N HIS A 611 -8.14 20.38 -13.03
CA HIS A 611 -9.47 20.97 -13.10
C HIS A 611 -9.47 22.51 -12.99
N TYR A 612 -8.73 23.09 -12.02
CA TYR A 612 -8.65 24.55 -11.91
C TYR A 612 -8.01 25.18 -13.14
N ARG A 613 -6.99 24.53 -13.73
CA ARG A 613 -6.39 24.97 -14.98
C ARG A 613 -7.43 25.02 -16.09
N ASP A 614 -8.18 23.94 -16.30
CA ASP A 614 -9.13 23.86 -17.42
C ASP A 614 -10.25 24.89 -17.27
N ILE A 615 -10.81 25.05 -16.07
CA ILE A 615 -11.79 26.11 -15.77
C ILE A 615 -11.18 27.48 -16.05
N GLY A 616 -9.95 27.70 -15.60
CA GLY A 616 -9.22 28.95 -15.81
C GLY A 616 -9.00 29.29 -17.29
N VAL A 617 -8.57 28.32 -18.08
CA VAL A 617 -8.35 28.47 -19.53
C VAL A 617 -9.66 28.78 -20.24
N ILE A 618 -10.73 28.03 -19.97
CA ILE A 618 -12.04 28.26 -20.60
C ILE A 618 -12.57 29.66 -20.22
N ASN A 619 -12.50 30.02 -18.94
CA ASN A 619 -12.99 31.30 -18.44
C ASN A 619 -12.20 32.51 -18.99
N ASN A 620 -10.87 32.43 -19.04
CA ASN A 620 -10.02 33.50 -19.57
C ASN A 620 -10.17 33.64 -21.09
N ASN A 621 -10.25 32.53 -21.81
CA ASN A 621 -10.50 32.55 -23.25
C ASN A 621 -11.85 33.20 -23.56
N TYR A 622 -12.92 32.78 -22.87
CA TYR A 622 -14.24 33.36 -23.06
C TYR A 622 -14.24 34.86 -22.74
N LYS A 623 -13.59 35.27 -21.64
CA LYS A 623 -13.45 36.69 -21.26
C LYS A 623 -12.75 37.53 -22.34
N ALA A 624 -11.78 36.97 -23.06
CA ALA A 624 -11.04 37.69 -24.10
C ALA A 624 -11.83 37.89 -25.40
N ILE A 625 -12.80 37.01 -25.70
CA ILE A 625 -13.51 37.00 -26.99
C ILE A 625 -15.01 37.26 -26.87
N LYS A 626 -15.58 37.35 -25.66
CA LYS A 626 -17.03 37.45 -25.42
C LYS A 626 -17.73 38.49 -26.29
N ASP A 627 -17.15 39.68 -26.41
CA ASP A 627 -17.76 40.80 -27.15
C ASP A 627 -17.76 40.59 -28.68
N LYS A 628 -17.07 39.56 -29.16
CA LYS A 628 -16.99 39.16 -30.57
C LYS A 628 -17.85 37.93 -30.89
N LEU A 629 -18.44 37.29 -29.90
CA LEU A 629 -19.22 36.05 -30.06
C LEU A 629 -20.72 36.32 -30.23
N GLY A 630 -21.37 35.53 -31.08
CA GLY A 630 -22.83 35.50 -31.20
C GLY A 630 -23.51 34.92 -29.95
N LYS A 631 -24.84 35.11 -29.81
CA LYS A 631 -25.59 34.61 -28.65
C LYS A 631 -25.51 33.08 -28.47
N GLU A 632 -25.52 32.34 -29.58
CA GLU A 632 -25.39 30.87 -29.57
C GLU A 632 -24.00 30.43 -29.12
N GLU A 633 -22.93 31.01 -29.66
CA GLU A 633 -21.56 30.72 -29.26
C GLU A 633 -21.31 31.06 -27.78
N GLN A 634 -21.85 32.20 -27.30
CA GLN A 634 -21.78 32.56 -25.88
C GLN A 634 -22.45 31.50 -24.98
N LEU A 635 -23.54 30.90 -25.44
CA LEU A 635 -24.24 29.85 -24.72
C LEU A 635 -23.42 28.55 -24.66
N GLU A 636 -22.71 28.19 -25.73
CA GLU A 636 -21.78 27.06 -25.74
C GLU A 636 -20.62 27.24 -24.74
N TYR A 637 -20.09 28.45 -24.63
CA TYR A 637 -19.07 28.78 -23.62
C TYR A 637 -19.63 28.71 -22.20
N ASP A 638 -20.84 29.23 -21.97
CA ASP A 638 -21.54 29.13 -20.68
C ASP A 638 -21.72 27.65 -20.26
N GLN A 639 -22.14 26.80 -21.19
CA GLN A 639 -22.24 25.35 -20.96
C GLN A 639 -20.87 24.70 -20.68
N SER A 640 -19.83 25.13 -21.39
CA SER A 640 -18.48 24.59 -21.23
C SER A 640 -17.93 24.90 -19.83
N ILE A 641 -18.13 26.13 -19.33
CA ILE A 641 -17.79 26.52 -17.96
C ILE A 641 -18.61 25.68 -16.96
N TYR A 642 -19.93 25.56 -17.18
CA TYR A 642 -20.80 24.77 -16.31
C TYR A 642 -20.33 23.31 -16.19
N LYS A 643 -20.08 22.66 -17.33
CA LYS A 643 -19.58 21.28 -17.39
C LYS A 643 -18.19 21.19 -16.72
N ALA A 644 -17.31 22.17 -16.89
CA ALA A 644 -15.98 22.16 -16.28
C ALA A 644 -16.06 22.22 -14.73
N VAL A 645 -16.94 23.06 -14.18
CA VAL A 645 -17.21 23.12 -12.74
C VAL A 645 -17.88 21.83 -12.24
N LYS A 646 -18.84 21.27 -13.01
CA LYS A 646 -19.49 19.99 -12.70
C LYS A 646 -18.49 18.82 -12.67
N ALA A 647 -17.51 18.83 -13.57
CA ALA A 647 -16.43 17.86 -13.62
C ALA A 647 -15.47 18.02 -12.43
N TYR A 648 -15.08 19.27 -12.11
CA TYR A 648 -14.26 19.59 -10.94
C TYR A 648 -14.91 19.12 -9.63
N GLN A 649 -16.21 19.31 -9.45
CA GLN A 649 -16.93 18.81 -8.29
C GLN A 649 -17.01 17.27 -8.28
N GLY A 650 -16.91 16.62 -9.44
CA GLY A 650 -16.78 15.16 -9.58
C GLY A 650 -18.07 14.45 -10.02
N PHE A 651 -19.07 15.18 -10.52
CA PHE A 651 -20.33 14.60 -11.00
C PHE A 651 -20.23 14.03 -12.41
N ILE A 652 -19.31 14.54 -13.23
CA ILE A 652 -19.02 14.03 -14.57
C ILE A 652 -17.52 13.77 -14.73
N ASP A 653 -17.14 13.14 -15.84
CA ASP A 653 -15.73 12.96 -16.19
C ASP A 653 -15.10 14.28 -16.65
N PRO A 654 -13.78 14.46 -16.47
CA PRO A 654 -13.07 15.68 -16.84
C PRO A 654 -13.15 16.00 -18.34
N ILE A 655 -13.23 17.29 -18.64
CA ILE A 655 -13.17 17.83 -20.00
C ILE A 655 -11.69 17.95 -20.38
N SER A 656 -11.04 16.83 -20.70
CA SER A 656 -9.61 16.85 -21.10
C SER A 656 -9.43 16.53 -22.58
N PHE A 657 -8.74 17.42 -23.30
CA PHE A 657 -8.27 17.18 -24.66
C PHE A 657 -7.13 16.14 -24.73
N SER A 658 -6.50 15.83 -23.60
CA SER A 658 -5.35 14.92 -23.51
C SER A 658 -5.71 13.44 -23.28
N GLY A 659 -7.00 13.12 -23.12
CA GLY A 659 -7.49 11.77 -22.79
C GLY A 659 -7.18 11.31 -21.36
N LYS A 660 -6.45 12.10 -20.56
CA LYS A 660 -6.17 11.79 -19.15
C LYS A 660 -7.43 11.97 -18.30
N LYS A 661 -7.75 10.95 -17.50
CA LYS A 661 -8.81 11.02 -16.47
C LYS A 661 -8.20 11.39 -15.12
N TYR A 662 -8.72 12.45 -14.52
CA TYR A 662 -8.43 12.91 -13.16
C TYR A 662 -9.74 13.02 -12.37
N LYS A 663 -9.64 12.93 -11.04
CA LYS A 663 -10.77 12.90 -10.11
C LYS A 663 -11.17 14.30 -9.67
N GLY A 664 -12.48 14.57 -9.70
CA GLY A 664 -13.08 15.72 -9.04
C GLY A 664 -13.19 15.55 -7.52
N VAL A 665 -13.53 16.64 -6.83
CA VAL A 665 -13.51 16.75 -5.37
C VAL A 665 -14.33 15.68 -4.65
N ILE A 666 -15.56 15.40 -5.10
CA ILE A 666 -16.41 14.38 -4.48
C ILE A 666 -15.84 12.97 -4.69
N LYS A 667 -15.24 12.71 -5.86
CA LYS A 667 -14.56 11.42 -6.13
C LYS A 667 -13.30 11.27 -5.27
N GLU A 668 -12.60 12.35 -4.92
CA GLU A 668 -11.49 12.32 -3.96
C GLU A 668 -11.98 12.08 -2.52
N LEU A 669 -13.08 12.73 -2.11
CA LEU A 669 -13.66 12.57 -0.78
C LEU A 669 -14.24 11.18 -0.53
N SER A 670 -15.05 10.68 -1.47
CA SER A 670 -15.80 9.42 -1.35
C SER A 670 -15.09 8.21 -1.96
N GLY A 671 -14.21 8.43 -2.94
CA GLY A 671 -13.58 7.36 -3.71
C GLY A 671 -14.55 6.72 -4.72
N THR A 672 -14.02 6.12 -5.79
CA THR A 672 -14.82 5.28 -6.71
C THR A 672 -15.38 4.05 -5.97
N GLN A 673 -14.66 3.56 -4.97
CA GLN A 673 -15.19 2.67 -3.94
C GLN A 673 -15.03 3.39 -2.60
N VAL A 674 -16.07 3.30 -1.76
CA VAL A 674 -16.17 4.03 -0.48
C VAL A 674 -14.91 3.89 0.39
N LYS A 675 -14.32 2.70 0.44
CA LYS A 675 -13.11 2.39 1.22
C LYS A 675 -11.85 3.15 0.80
N HIS A 676 -11.84 3.71 -0.41
CA HIS A 676 -10.69 4.40 -1.00
C HIS A 676 -10.81 5.93 -0.97
N GLY A 677 -11.97 6.48 -0.60
CA GLY A 677 -12.14 7.93 -0.43
C GLY A 677 -11.40 8.47 0.80
N LEU A 678 -11.03 9.75 0.77
CA LEU A 678 -10.35 10.43 1.87
C LEU A 678 -11.05 10.23 3.23
N ILE A 679 -12.39 10.20 3.24
CA ILE A 679 -13.18 10.04 4.47
C ILE A 679 -12.87 8.70 5.16
N HIS A 680 -13.06 7.58 4.46
CA HIS A 680 -12.85 6.26 5.06
C HIS A 680 -11.38 5.89 5.16
N SER A 681 -10.58 6.19 4.12
CA SER A 681 -9.23 5.66 4.01
C SER A 681 -8.24 6.33 4.97
N SER A 682 -8.41 7.62 5.25
CA SER A 682 -7.46 8.45 6.02
C SER A 682 -8.10 9.26 7.15
N THR A 683 -9.37 9.67 7.02
CA THR A 683 -10.00 10.49 8.08
C THR A 683 -10.47 9.61 9.24
N TRP A 684 -11.21 8.55 8.94
CA TRP A 684 -11.71 7.59 9.95
C TRP A 684 -10.73 6.49 10.26
N SER A 685 -9.81 6.23 9.34
CA SER A 685 -8.78 5.24 9.57
C SER A 685 -7.41 5.89 9.64
N LYS A 686 -6.64 5.56 10.66
CA LYS A 686 -5.34 6.21 10.90
C LYS A 686 -4.25 5.17 11.13
N ARG A 687 -3.17 5.26 10.36
CA ARG A 687 -1.95 4.52 10.70
C ARG A 687 -1.32 5.12 11.94
N GLN A 688 -0.65 4.28 12.72
CA GLN A 688 -0.19 4.62 14.05
C GLN A 688 1.33 4.59 14.11
N ASP A 689 1.93 5.65 14.64
CA ASP A 689 3.25 5.61 15.26
C ASP A 689 3.22 4.70 16.50
N LEU A 690 4.40 4.25 16.94
CA LEU A 690 4.56 3.28 18.03
C LEU A 690 3.60 2.10 17.87
N SER A 691 3.74 1.40 16.75
CA SER A 691 2.95 0.21 16.44
C SER A 691 3.83 -0.89 15.88
N ALA A 692 3.44 -2.13 16.19
CA ALA A 692 4.13 -3.31 15.71
C ALA A 692 3.12 -4.37 15.27
N ARG A 693 3.60 -5.27 14.42
CA ARG A 693 2.94 -6.51 14.06
C ARG A 693 3.97 -7.63 14.14
N SER A 694 3.54 -8.80 14.61
CA SER A 694 4.36 -10.01 14.63
C SER A 694 3.48 -11.25 14.43
N THR A 695 4.12 -12.42 14.36
CA THR A 695 3.43 -13.71 14.45
C THR A 695 3.44 -14.13 15.92
N ILE A 696 2.29 -14.51 16.47
CA ILE A 696 2.17 -14.98 17.86
C ILE A 696 2.60 -16.45 17.91
N THR A 697 3.48 -16.81 18.84
CA THR A 697 3.85 -18.20 19.18
C THR A 697 3.09 -18.66 20.42
N VAL A 698 2.93 -19.98 20.56
CA VAL A 698 2.34 -20.58 21.78
C VAL A 698 3.44 -20.55 22.83
N GLU A 699 3.23 -19.77 23.90
CA GLU A 699 4.22 -19.35 24.92
C GLU A 699 5.13 -18.20 24.46
N PRO A 700 4.76 -16.93 24.71
CA PRO A 700 5.76 -15.88 24.82
C PRO A 700 6.54 -16.10 26.12
N ASP A 701 7.85 -16.30 26.01
CA ASP A 701 8.78 -16.46 27.14
C ASP A 701 8.64 -15.35 28.21
#